data_AF-A0A2D8HU06-F1
#
_entry.id   AF-A0A2D8HU06-F1
#
_cell.length_a   1.000
_cell.length_b   1.000
_cell.length_c   1.000
_cell.angle_alpha   90.00
_cell.angle_beta   90.00
_cell.angle_gamma   90.00
#
_symmetry.space_group_name_H-M   'P 1'
#
loop_
_entity.id
_entity.type
_entity.pdbx_description
1 polymer ?
#
loop_
_entity_poly.entity_id
_entity_poly.type
_entity_poly.pdbx_seq_one_letter_code
_entity_poly.pdbx_strand_id
1 'polypeptide(L)'
;MPISHRSHRLRLVGSPAVQQLHGGRYRLTFKLVTTNPREDWYNSNKSNIFADYGSLQSAPFDTNGVEPRTGEAYDDMRLVKASAGAEGDGYSVVFVYETLTSTFVNESEDKIDFELNGLKRIVRTKIAKSDASLSGTIGTTTASQTETDVILAQVEDAQLAPDEGGFRRVVETYMQKGVLLVDVNNKYGTKAADSTENEFQIATIKVIGLTSSEALTASGLSGFSLFDQGEENVEGLSVFTYRFTKGSGEISRTTATEGLLTNVTITSVNEPPDDTDVGIVTKTDVQAREDALIYTYTFSSGSGTLETKTSTKYNSKLTITTERALNTVPSVPSGAYQVSASSEVSGVFTIHTLTYATGSGLIRDLTATKYNDVITVRTRVELNSTPDTGSETVISTSVEHGDYGQVHTVISYSGQGEIQKDIQNRYDDKLTVTTLANINNEPTVPPTAYLMKSSVRDTEYGPITSKTFAEGSGKIEDSTTDRLVGPDGSGGKIEEKRERHLNPDTEPNTPDGFTRVSRVVTDGDFGNIVELVFIKGDGLIRKTEETRNDGSVVTTIVRADDTEPTSSDVTGTIGTDTFLVSTDVNSAQGYNLTTYKYYGIPQDYTVPFSTLLNKPDEIDADTSGVFISDPGSSEPYTGTTSVSFHTTAPEVEALSDLEPSVTIVERAVFSDGTVLADHTTFRNAFTADTQPFNRGATNTSFLYREKQAVSADVNAFGSTNGSPFTGTLTVVFEVVPYLTVGGTTIYKKTKSTVSATTSSTTST
;
A
#
# COMPACT_ATOMS: atom_id res chain seq x y z
N MET A 1 -102.94 84.29 -16.07
CA MET A 1 -102.92 83.06 -15.27
C MET A 1 -101.51 82.84 -14.77
N PRO A 2 -101.27 82.50 -13.48
CA PRO A 2 -99.93 82.11 -13.04
C PRO A 2 -99.50 80.89 -13.83
N ILE A 3 -98.30 80.95 -14.42
CA ILE A 3 -97.73 79.84 -15.19
C ILE A 3 -97.22 78.83 -14.14
N SER A 4 -98.02 77.82 -13.84
CA SER A 4 -97.58 76.68 -13.03
C SER A 4 -96.44 75.97 -13.76
N HIS A 5 -95.38 75.64 -13.02
CA HIS A 5 -94.35 74.74 -13.49
C HIS A 5 -94.91 73.31 -13.59
N ARG A 6 -94.22 72.44 -14.32
CA ARG A 6 -94.74 71.14 -14.75
C ARG A 6 -95.08 70.16 -13.63
N SER A 7 -94.68 70.46 -12.40
CA SER A 7 -95.02 69.68 -11.21
C SER A 7 -96.36 70.08 -10.57
N HIS A 8 -97.06 71.10 -11.07
CA HIS A 8 -98.27 71.73 -10.48
C HIS A 8 -98.08 72.34 -9.06
N ARG A 9 -97.03 71.94 -8.34
CA ARG A 9 -96.68 72.37 -6.98
C ARG A 9 -95.73 73.55 -6.94
N LEU A 10 -95.16 73.89 -8.09
CA LEU A 10 -94.24 75.01 -8.25
C LEU A 10 -94.86 76.04 -9.19
N ARG A 11 -94.71 77.32 -8.85
CA ARG A 11 -95.13 78.46 -9.67
C ARG A 11 -93.90 79.24 -10.11
N LEU A 12 -93.85 79.60 -11.40
CA LEU A 12 -92.76 80.41 -11.93
C LEU A 12 -92.78 81.84 -11.37
N VAL A 13 -91.62 82.32 -10.94
CA VAL A 13 -91.39 83.71 -10.55
C VAL A 13 -90.80 84.46 -11.74
N GLY A 14 -91.63 85.30 -12.37
CA GLY A 14 -91.23 86.05 -13.57
C GLY A 14 -91.09 85.15 -14.80
N SER A 15 -90.27 85.58 -15.76
CA SER A 15 -89.90 84.78 -16.94
C SER A 15 -88.58 84.05 -16.69
N PRO A 16 -88.35 82.86 -17.30
CA PRO A 16 -87.06 82.19 -17.20
C PRO A 16 -85.95 83.06 -17.79
N ALA A 17 -84.78 83.08 -17.16
CA ALA A 17 -83.63 83.78 -17.71
C ALA A 17 -82.97 82.91 -18.79
N VAL A 18 -82.65 83.51 -19.93
CA VAL A 18 -81.96 82.85 -21.05
C VAL A 18 -80.58 83.48 -21.20
N GLN A 19 -79.54 82.65 -21.22
CA GLN A 19 -78.16 83.07 -21.46
C GLN A 19 -77.57 82.24 -22.59
N GLN A 20 -76.91 82.90 -23.56
CA GLN A 20 -76.11 82.21 -24.56
C GLN A 20 -74.76 81.80 -23.94
N LEU A 21 -74.38 80.54 -24.14
CA LEU A 21 -73.11 79.95 -23.72
C LEU A 21 -72.18 79.80 -24.93
N HIS A 22 -70.91 79.44 -24.69
CA HIS A 22 -69.94 79.19 -25.75
C HIS A 22 -70.40 78.05 -26.68
N GLY A 23 -69.93 78.07 -27.94
CA GLY A 23 -70.24 77.03 -28.91
C GLY A 23 -71.71 76.97 -29.37
N GLY A 24 -72.46 78.07 -29.23
CA GLY A 24 -73.87 78.13 -29.64
C GLY A 24 -74.84 77.41 -28.69
N ARG A 25 -74.36 77.01 -27.50
CA ARG A 25 -75.18 76.45 -26.42
C ARG A 25 -75.99 77.54 -25.72
N TYR A 26 -76.98 77.13 -24.93
CA TYR A 26 -77.79 78.04 -24.12
C TYR A 26 -77.97 77.50 -22.70
N ARG A 27 -78.24 78.41 -21.76
CA ARG A 27 -78.61 78.14 -20.37
C ARG A 27 -79.97 78.78 -20.08
N LEU A 28 -80.88 78.00 -19.51
CA LEU A 28 -82.17 78.46 -19.00
C LEU A 28 -82.19 78.36 -17.48
N THR A 29 -82.53 79.45 -16.80
CA THR A 29 -82.71 79.45 -15.35
C THR A 29 -84.16 79.71 -14.98
N PHE A 30 -84.78 78.72 -14.35
CA PHE A 30 -86.14 78.81 -13.83
C PHE A 30 -86.08 79.07 -12.34
N LYS A 31 -86.69 80.17 -11.90
CA LYS A 31 -86.89 80.47 -10.48
C LYS A 31 -88.34 80.19 -10.13
N LEU A 32 -88.53 79.30 -9.16
CA LEU A 32 -89.82 78.74 -8.83
C LEU A 32 -90.09 78.94 -7.34
N VAL A 33 -91.34 79.12 -6.96
CA VAL A 33 -91.79 79.11 -5.56
C VAL A 33 -92.87 78.06 -5.37
N THR A 34 -92.99 77.51 -4.16
CA THR A 34 -94.05 76.57 -3.83
C THR A 34 -95.44 77.21 -3.97
N THR A 35 -96.41 76.46 -4.49
CA THR A 35 -97.80 76.90 -4.61
C THR A 35 -98.50 76.86 -3.24
N ASN A 36 -98.19 75.85 -2.42
CA ASN A 36 -98.59 75.72 -1.02
C ASN A 36 -97.35 75.55 -0.11
N PRO A 37 -96.92 76.59 0.62
CA PRO A 37 -95.69 76.56 1.41
C PRO A 37 -95.69 75.58 2.58
N ARG A 38 -96.85 75.06 3.01
CA ARG A 38 -96.96 74.17 4.17
C ARG A 38 -96.73 72.69 3.87
N GLU A 39 -97.16 72.22 2.70
CA GLU A 39 -97.19 70.77 2.39
C GLU A 39 -96.33 70.39 1.19
N ASP A 40 -96.07 71.33 0.27
CA ASP A 40 -95.37 71.01 -0.96
C ASP A 40 -93.92 70.57 -0.71
N TRP A 41 -93.23 71.13 0.29
CA TRP A 41 -91.83 70.83 0.60
C TRP A 41 -91.60 69.54 1.42
N TYR A 42 -92.65 68.78 1.74
CA TYR A 42 -92.49 67.53 2.49
C TYR A 42 -91.62 66.51 1.73
N ASN A 43 -90.85 65.71 2.47
CA ASN A 43 -89.95 64.70 1.88
C ASN A 43 -90.69 63.73 0.94
N SER A 44 -91.95 63.41 1.21
CA SER A 44 -92.81 62.59 0.35
C SER A 44 -93.07 63.20 -1.04
N ASN A 45 -92.84 64.51 -1.20
CA ASN A 45 -93.03 65.25 -2.44
C ASN A 45 -91.71 65.58 -3.13
N LYS A 46 -90.56 65.13 -2.61
CA LYS A 46 -89.23 65.47 -3.15
C LYS A 46 -89.07 65.08 -4.63
N SER A 47 -89.50 63.88 -5.03
CA SER A 47 -89.48 63.43 -6.43
C SER A 47 -90.46 64.18 -7.34
N ASN A 48 -91.47 64.82 -6.76
CA ASN A 48 -92.39 65.70 -7.48
C ASN A 48 -91.89 67.15 -7.57
N ILE A 49 -90.85 67.51 -6.81
CA ILE A 49 -90.23 68.83 -6.84
C ILE A 49 -88.97 68.80 -7.69
N PHE A 50 -88.06 67.86 -7.45
CA PHE A 50 -86.77 67.75 -8.14
C PHE A 50 -86.82 66.63 -9.17
N ALA A 51 -86.55 66.96 -10.43
CA ALA A 51 -86.29 65.97 -11.47
C ALA A 51 -84.86 65.44 -11.32
N ASP A 52 -84.62 64.25 -11.84
CA ASP A 52 -83.26 63.69 -11.91
C ASP A 52 -82.38 64.58 -12.80
N TYR A 53 -81.12 64.73 -12.41
CA TYR A 53 -80.14 65.43 -13.23
C TYR A 53 -80.02 64.79 -14.62
N GLY A 54 -79.85 65.62 -15.65
CA GLY A 54 -79.80 65.17 -17.05
C GLY A 54 -81.17 64.99 -17.71
N SER A 55 -82.27 65.08 -16.95
CA SER A 55 -83.63 65.08 -17.49
C SER A 55 -83.81 66.21 -18.49
N LEU A 56 -84.51 65.92 -19.60
CA LEU A 56 -84.84 66.94 -20.58
C LEU A 56 -85.69 68.03 -19.94
N GLN A 57 -85.48 69.28 -20.37
CA GLN A 57 -86.35 70.38 -20.00
C GLN A 57 -87.78 70.06 -20.37
N SER A 58 -88.03 69.27 -21.43
CA SER A 58 -89.32 68.79 -21.94
C SER A 58 -89.93 67.60 -21.16
N ALA A 59 -89.19 66.94 -20.27
CA ALA A 59 -89.69 65.75 -19.59
C ALA A 59 -90.78 66.07 -18.55
N PRO A 60 -91.84 65.23 -18.42
CA PRO A 60 -92.78 65.30 -17.31
C PRO A 60 -92.14 64.79 -16.01
N PHE A 61 -92.67 65.22 -14.86
CA PHE A 61 -92.32 64.69 -13.54
C PHE A 61 -93.14 63.43 -13.20
N ASP A 62 -92.57 62.51 -12.43
CA ASP A 62 -93.04 61.12 -12.25
C ASP A 62 -94.52 60.91 -11.90
N THR A 63 -95.12 61.74 -11.05
CA THR A 63 -96.47 61.43 -10.51
C THR A 63 -97.56 62.41 -10.93
N ASN A 64 -97.23 63.62 -11.41
CA ASN A 64 -98.22 64.65 -11.76
C ASN A 64 -97.72 65.66 -12.83
N GLY A 65 -96.79 65.23 -13.69
CA GLY A 65 -96.22 66.05 -14.75
C GLY A 65 -97.24 66.48 -15.82
N VAL A 66 -97.14 67.71 -16.31
CA VAL A 66 -97.83 68.14 -17.55
C VAL A 66 -96.83 68.19 -18.70
N GLU A 67 -97.27 67.74 -19.88
CA GLU A 67 -96.50 67.85 -21.13
C GLU A 67 -96.14 69.32 -21.44
N PRO A 68 -94.97 69.57 -22.05
CA PRO A 68 -94.59 70.91 -22.51
C PRO A 68 -95.63 71.46 -23.50
N ARG A 69 -95.84 72.78 -23.50
CA ARG A 69 -96.64 73.40 -24.56
C ARG A 69 -95.91 73.30 -25.89
N THR A 70 -96.68 73.23 -26.98
CA THR A 70 -96.12 73.21 -28.34
C THR A 70 -95.19 74.42 -28.56
N GLY A 71 -93.92 74.16 -28.86
CA GLY A 71 -92.89 75.19 -29.09
C GLY A 71 -92.18 75.73 -27.84
N GLU A 72 -92.48 75.21 -26.64
CA GLU A 72 -91.84 75.64 -25.38
C GLU A 72 -90.54 74.89 -25.06
N ALA A 73 -90.40 73.67 -25.58
CA ALA A 73 -89.31 72.77 -25.27
C ALA A 73 -88.14 72.91 -26.25
N TYR A 74 -86.92 72.83 -25.73
CA TYR A 74 -85.70 72.65 -26.51
C TYR A 74 -85.28 71.17 -26.46
N ASP A 75 -84.88 70.61 -27.60
CA ASP A 75 -84.66 69.17 -27.76
C ASP A 75 -83.45 68.62 -26.97
N ASP A 76 -82.50 69.47 -26.62
CA ASP A 76 -81.22 69.10 -26.00
C ASP A 76 -80.92 69.81 -24.67
N MET A 77 -81.88 70.58 -24.15
CA MET A 77 -81.79 71.23 -22.84
C MET A 77 -81.96 70.20 -21.73
N ARG A 78 -80.96 70.07 -20.85
CA ARG A 78 -80.96 69.10 -19.75
C ARG A 78 -80.71 69.77 -18.42
N LEU A 79 -81.32 69.24 -17.37
CA LEU A 79 -81.18 69.75 -16.02
C LEU A 79 -79.74 69.52 -15.54
N VAL A 80 -78.98 70.60 -15.35
CA VAL A 80 -77.57 70.53 -14.92
C VAL A 80 -77.36 70.96 -13.47
N LYS A 81 -78.28 71.77 -12.93
CA LYS A 81 -78.20 72.26 -11.55
C LYS A 81 -79.61 72.37 -10.96
N ALA A 82 -79.76 71.92 -9.74
CA ALA A 82 -81.02 72.00 -9.01
C ALA A 82 -80.73 72.38 -7.56
N SER A 83 -81.34 73.46 -7.09
CA SER A 83 -81.14 73.93 -5.72
C SER A 83 -82.45 74.45 -5.15
N ALA A 84 -82.54 74.47 -3.83
CA ALA A 84 -83.64 75.11 -3.13
C ALA A 84 -83.15 75.87 -1.91
N GLY A 85 -83.84 76.96 -1.60
CA GLY A 85 -83.55 77.81 -0.45
C GLY A 85 -84.83 78.35 0.18
N ALA A 86 -84.73 78.80 1.42
CA ALA A 86 -85.83 79.50 2.08
C ALA A 86 -85.95 80.92 1.53
N GLU A 87 -87.17 81.37 1.22
CA GLU A 87 -87.46 82.73 0.78
C GLU A 87 -88.75 83.21 1.46
N GLY A 88 -88.63 84.08 2.47
CA GLY A 88 -89.75 84.50 3.31
C GLY A 88 -90.41 83.32 4.05
N ASP A 89 -91.74 83.22 3.99
CA ASP A 89 -92.53 82.13 4.60
C ASP A 89 -92.62 80.86 3.71
N GLY A 90 -91.82 80.77 2.64
CA GLY A 90 -91.86 79.67 1.67
C GLY A 90 -90.48 79.19 1.21
N TYR A 91 -90.49 78.29 0.21
CA TYR A 91 -89.29 77.74 -0.41
C TYR A 91 -89.21 78.18 -1.87
N SER A 92 -88.01 78.60 -2.27
CA SER A 92 -87.65 78.83 -3.67
C SER A 92 -86.88 77.63 -4.21
N VAL A 93 -87.17 77.25 -5.45
CA VAL A 93 -86.48 76.19 -6.20
C VAL A 93 -85.90 76.81 -7.46
N VAL A 94 -84.63 76.57 -7.71
CA VAL A 94 -83.94 77.03 -8.91
C VAL A 94 -83.51 75.83 -9.73
N PHE A 95 -84.00 75.77 -10.97
CA PHE A 95 -83.51 74.84 -11.97
C PHE A 95 -82.70 75.56 -13.03
N VAL A 96 -81.53 75.00 -13.33
CA VAL A 96 -80.70 75.42 -14.45
C VAL A 96 -80.65 74.30 -15.46
N TYR A 97 -81.12 74.59 -16.66
CA TYR A 97 -81.02 73.70 -17.81
C TYR A 97 -79.97 74.23 -18.78
N GLU A 98 -79.20 73.34 -19.40
CA GLU A 98 -78.24 73.69 -20.44
C GLU A 98 -78.35 72.77 -21.64
N THR A 99 -78.05 73.30 -22.82
CA THR A 99 -77.86 72.54 -24.05
C THR A 99 -76.71 71.55 -23.88
N LEU A 100 -76.99 70.24 -23.93
CA LEU A 100 -75.96 69.19 -23.85
C LEU A 100 -76.01 68.26 -25.07
N THR A 101 -74.84 68.11 -25.71
CA THR A 101 -74.61 67.24 -26.86
C THR A 101 -74.15 65.84 -26.43
N SER A 102 -74.37 64.83 -27.29
CA SER A 102 -73.84 63.46 -27.09
C SER A 102 -72.33 63.35 -27.31
N THR A 103 -71.70 64.39 -27.85
CA THR A 103 -70.25 64.52 -28.02
C THR A 103 -69.75 65.70 -27.19
N PHE A 104 -68.49 65.64 -26.78
CA PHE A 104 -67.84 66.75 -26.08
C PHE A 104 -67.69 67.98 -26.97
N VAL A 105 -68.14 69.11 -26.46
CA VAL A 105 -67.96 70.44 -27.05
C VAL A 105 -67.23 71.35 -26.06
N ASN A 106 -66.55 72.37 -26.57
CA ASN A 106 -65.85 73.32 -25.72
C ASN A 106 -66.85 74.10 -24.86
N GLU A 107 -66.60 74.15 -23.54
CA GLU A 107 -67.41 74.92 -22.60
C GLU A 107 -67.03 76.41 -22.59
N SER A 108 -65.78 76.70 -22.92
CA SER A 108 -65.19 78.03 -22.98
C SER A 108 -64.08 78.08 -24.03
N GLU A 109 -63.53 79.27 -24.31
CA GLU A 109 -62.35 79.41 -25.15
C GLU A 109 -61.14 78.74 -24.51
N ASP A 110 -60.24 78.21 -25.34
CA ASP A 110 -59.01 77.60 -24.85
C ASP A 110 -58.14 78.65 -24.15
N LYS A 111 -57.62 78.29 -22.98
CA LYS A 111 -56.61 79.08 -22.29
C LYS A 111 -55.23 78.72 -22.83
N ILE A 112 -54.45 79.71 -23.24
CA ILE A 112 -53.08 79.52 -23.75
C ILE A 112 -52.09 80.23 -22.83
N ASP A 113 -51.01 79.55 -22.46
CA ASP A 113 -49.88 80.12 -21.72
C ASP A 113 -48.53 79.55 -22.17
N PHE A 114 -47.43 80.13 -21.68
CA PHE A 114 -46.05 79.82 -22.07
C PHE A 114 -45.12 79.67 -20.85
N GLU A 115 -45.66 79.29 -19.70
CA GLU A 115 -44.94 79.31 -18.42
C GLU A 115 -43.82 78.25 -18.33
N LEU A 116 -43.85 77.22 -19.17
CA LEU A 116 -42.88 76.14 -19.16
C LEU A 116 -41.74 76.40 -20.15
N ASN A 117 -40.82 77.28 -19.75
CA ASN A 117 -39.64 77.66 -20.55
C ASN A 117 -39.99 78.16 -21.97
N GLY A 118 -41.10 78.89 -22.11
CA GLY A 118 -41.57 79.39 -23.40
C GLY A 118 -42.27 78.36 -24.28
N LEU A 119 -42.46 77.11 -23.82
CA LEU A 119 -43.26 76.11 -24.52
C LEU A 119 -44.75 76.41 -24.37
N LYS A 120 -45.48 76.34 -25.48
CA LYS A 120 -46.92 76.58 -25.51
C LYS A 120 -47.69 75.50 -24.75
N ARG A 121 -48.55 75.91 -23.82
CA ARG A 121 -49.56 75.09 -23.15
C ARG A 121 -50.96 75.54 -23.56
N ILE A 122 -51.84 74.60 -23.87
CA ILE A 122 -53.26 74.86 -24.13
C ILE A 122 -54.08 74.08 -23.10
N VAL A 123 -54.93 74.78 -22.34
CA VAL A 123 -55.90 74.17 -21.42
C VAL A 123 -57.30 74.36 -21.99
N ARG A 124 -58.00 73.26 -22.24
CA ARG A 124 -59.30 73.22 -22.89
C ARG A 124 -60.32 72.54 -22.00
N THR A 125 -61.41 73.24 -21.68
CA THR A 125 -62.53 72.67 -20.92
C THR A 125 -63.64 72.24 -21.87
N LYS A 126 -64.05 70.97 -21.78
CA LYS A 126 -65.11 70.38 -22.58
C LYS A 126 -66.26 69.89 -21.71
N ILE A 127 -67.46 69.86 -22.29
CA ILE A 127 -68.68 69.45 -21.62
C ILE A 127 -69.57 68.63 -22.58
N ALA A 128 -70.23 67.60 -22.04
CA ALA A 128 -71.13 66.72 -22.77
C ALA A 128 -72.20 66.12 -21.85
N LYS A 129 -73.13 65.33 -22.41
CA LYS A 129 -73.98 64.43 -21.61
C LYS A 129 -73.13 63.47 -20.77
N SER A 130 -73.68 63.01 -19.65
CA SER A 130 -72.97 62.16 -18.67
C SER A 130 -72.48 60.82 -19.24
N ASP A 131 -73.10 60.33 -20.31
CA ASP A 131 -72.78 59.07 -21.00
C ASP A 131 -71.87 59.26 -22.22
N ALA A 132 -71.40 60.47 -22.49
CA ALA A 132 -70.54 60.75 -23.63
C ALA A 132 -69.12 60.17 -23.45
N SER A 133 -68.64 59.49 -24.50
CA SER A 133 -67.26 59.02 -24.59
C SER A 133 -66.32 60.16 -24.99
N LEU A 134 -65.20 60.30 -24.28
CA LEU A 134 -64.13 61.22 -24.65
C LEU A 134 -63.25 60.58 -25.72
N SER A 135 -62.93 61.33 -26.78
CA SER A 135 -61.95 60.93 -27.79
C SER A 135 -60.63 61.65 -27.55
N GLY A 136 -59.53 60.91 -27.61
CA GLY A 136 -58.18 61.43 -27.37
C GLY A 136 -57.29 60.38 -26.72
N THR A 137 -56.00 60.43 -27.03
CA THR A 137 -54.96 59.58 -26.46
C THR A 137 -53.80 60.47 -26.08
N ILE A 138 -53.41 60.39 -24.80
CA ILE A 138 -52.28 61.14 -24.25
C ILE A 138 -51.01 60.77 -25.03
N GLY A 139 -50.19 61.77 -25.31
CA GLY A 139 -48.93 61.64 -26.05
C GLY A 139 -49.06 61.62 -27.57
N THR A 140 -50.25 61.38 -28.13
CA THR A 140 -50.43 61.25 -29.60
C THR A 140 -51.45 62.21 -30.20
N THR A 141 -52.51 62.54 -29.47
CA THR A 141 -53.55 63.45 -29.99
C THR A 141 -53.01 64.86 -30.10
N THR A 142 -53.04 65.44 -31.30
CA THR A 142 -52.57 66.81 -31.52
C THR A 142 -53.72 67.81 -31.47
N ALA A 143 -53.39 69.04 -31.10
CA ALA A 143 -54.24 70.20 -31.32
C ALA A 143 -53.39 71.33 -31.92
N SER A 144 -53.99 72.09 -32.83
CA SER A 144 -53.33 73.24 -33.46
C SER A 144 -54.34 74.37 -33.54
N GLN A 145 -54.00 75.50 -32.90
CA GLN A 145 -54.74 76.77 -33.03
C GLN A 145 -53.91 77.85 -33.76
N THR A 146 -52.62 77.58 -33.96
CA THR A 146 -51.63 78.38 -34.71
C THR A 146 -50.66 77.39 -35.39
N GLU A 147 -49.69 77.86 -36.17
CA GLU A 147 -48.70 77.05 -36.94
C GLU A 147 -47.81 76.07 -36.13
N THR A 148 -48.09 75.84 -34.85
CA THR A 148 -47.31 74.96 -33.96
C THR A 148 -48.21 73.91 -33.33
N ASP A 149 -47.88 72.64 -33.56
CA ASP A 149 -48.61 71.50 -33.03
C ASP A 149 -48.28 71.28 -31.54
N VAL A 150 -49.32 71.07 -30.73
CA VAL A 150 -49.21 70.62 -29.34
C VAL A 150 -49.81 69.22 -29.18
N ILE A 151 -49.31 68.42 -28.24
CA ILE A 151 -49.78 67.06 -27.96
C ILE A 151 -50.59 67.01 -26.66
N LEU A 152 -51.62 66.18 -26.62
CA LEU A 152 -52.45 65.97 -25.43
C LEU A 152 -51.59 65.39 -24.32
N ALA A 153 -51.41 66.15 -23.25
CA ALA A 153 -50.59 65.80 -22.11
C ALA A 153 -51.42 65.16 -20.99
N GLN A 154 -52.61 65.69 -20.75
CA GLN A 154 -53.41 65.32 -19.59
C GLN A 154 -54.89 65.45 -19.90
N VAL A 155 -55.68 64.60 -19.26
CA VAL A 155 -57.14 64.64 -19.26
C VAL A 155 -57.62 64.48 -17.81
N GLU A 156 -58.41 65.42 -17.32
CA GLU A 156 -58.97 65.38 -15.97
C GLU A 156 -60.49 65.56 -16.01
N ASP A 157 -61.23 64.70 -15.28
CA ASP A 157 -62.65 64.91 -15.03
C ASP A 157 -62.83 65.99 -13.96
N ALA A 158 -63.50 67.08 -14.33
CA ALA A 158 -63.75 68.17 -13.41
C ALA A 158 -64.76 67.73 -12.32
N GLN A 159 -64.41 67.98 -11.07
CA GLN A 159 -65.33 67.77 -9.96
C GLN A 159 -66.53 68.73 -10.09
N LEU A 160 -67.73 68.17 -10.06
CA LEU A 160 -68.97 68.95 -10.08
C LEU A 160 -69.33 69.41 -8.66
N ALA A 161 -70.01 70.55 -8.54
CA ALA A 161 -70.56 70.96 -7.25
C ALA A 161 -71.64 69.97 -6.77
N PRO A 162 -71.92 69.86 -5.46
CA PRO A 162 -72.93 68.93 -4.93
C PRO A 162 -74.35 69.14 -5.49
N ASP A 163 -74.63 70.34 -6.01
CA ASP A 163 -75.91 70.72 -6.62
C ASP A 163 -75.87 70.71 -8.16
N GLU A 164 -74.83 70.12 -8.75
CA GLU A 164 -74.65 69.92 -10.19
C GLU A 164 -74.63 68.43 -10.56
N GLY A 165 -75.11 68.09 -11.75
CA GLY A 165 -75.08 66.71 -12.24
C GLY A 165 -75.70 66.54 -13.62
N GLY A 166 -75.69 65.31 -14.15
CA GLY A 166 -76.35 64.98 -15.43
C GLY A 166 -75.54 65.35 -16.68
N PHE A 167 -74.31 65.79 -16.50
CA PHE A 167 -73.33 66.07 -17.55
C PHE A 167 -71.94 65.61 -17.10
N ARG A 168 -71.00 65.57 -18.05
CA ARG A 168 -69.59 65.33 -17.78
C ARG A 168 -68.80 66.55 -18.24
N ARG A 169 -67.90 67.04 -17.39
CA ARG A 169 -66.98 68.14 -17.69
C ARG A 169 -65.55 67.62 -17.59
N VAL A 170 -64.75 67.88 -18.61
CA VAL A 170 -63.36 67.41 -18.71
C VAL A 170 -62.45 68.59 -19.01
N VAL A 171 -61.26 68.59 -18.44
CA VAL A 171 -60.16 69.51 -18.75
C VAL A 171 -59.07 68.74 -19.48
N GLU A 172 -58.74 69.17 -20.69
CA GLU A 172 -57.62 68.65 -21.48
C GLU A 172 -56.47 69.66 -21.46
N THR A 173 -55.27 69.20 -21.13
CA THR A 173 -54.04 70.00 -21.21
C THR A 173 -53.22 69.49 -22.39
N TYR A 174 -52.83 70.37 -23.30
CA TYR A 174 -51.93 70.08 -24.42
C TYR A 174 -50.61 70.84 -24.25
N MET A 175 -49.50 70.21 -24.62
CA MET A 175 -48.15 70.73 -24.46
C MET A 175 -47.37 70.71 -25.76
N GLN A 176 -46.61 71.76 -26.03
CA GLN A 176 -45.63 71.79 -27.11
C GLN A 176 -44.42 70.92 -26.76
N LYS A 177 -43.93 70.14 -27.74
CA LYS A 177 -42.64 69.45 -27.62
C LYS A 177 -41.49 70.46 -27.58
N GLY A 178 -40.46 70.20 -26.79
CA GLY A 178 -39.34 71.14 -26.70
C GLY A 178 -38.39 70.91 -25.54
N VAL A 179 -37.50 71.88 -25.34
CA VAL A 179 -36.43 71.84 -24.35
C VAL A 179 -36.88 72.53 -23.06
N LEU A 180 -36.78 71.82 -21.93
CA LEU A 180 -37.07 72.32 -20.59
C LEU A 180 -35.84 72.89 -19.91
N LEU A 181 -34.69 72.24 -20.11
CA LEU A 181 -33.44 72.59 -19.46
C LEU A 181 -32.27 72.26 -20.39
N VAL A 182 -31.29 73.16 -20.44
CA VAL A 182 -29.95 72.90 -20.97
C VAL A 182 -28.98 73.33 -19.90
N ASP A 183 -28.13 72.40 -19.46
CA ASP A 183 -27.05 72.66 -18.50
C ASP A 183 -25.75 72.12 -19.08
N VAL A 184 -24.71 72.95 -19.16
CA VAL A 184 -23.40 72.58 -19.73
C VAL A 184 -22.32 72.88 -18.70
N ASN A 185 -21.63 71.83 -18.26
CA ASN A 185 -20.59 71.92 -17.26
C ASN A 185 -19.25 71.43 -17.80
N ASN A 186 -18.18 72.15 -17.48
CA ASN A 186 -16.81 71.71 -17.72
C ASN A 186 -16.40 70.75 -16.60
N LYS A 187 -16.09 69.49 -16.93
CA LYS A 187 -15.70 68.47 -15.95
C LYS A 187 -14.18 68.33 -15.83
N TYR A 188 -13.45 68.40 -16.95
CA TYR A 188 -11.99 68.35 -16.98
C TYR A 188 -11.40 69.46 -17.84
N GLY A 189 -10.18 69.88 -17.50
CA GLY A 189 -9.46 70.99 -18.12
C GLY A 189 -9.60 72.30 -17.34
N THR A 190 -8.54 73.11 -17.34
CA THR A 190 -8.64 74.55 -17.03
C THR A 190 -8.60 75.29 -18.36
N LYS A 191 -9.48 76.26 -18.57
CA LYS A 191 -9.43 77.15 -19.73
C LYS A 191 -8.06 77.83 -19.78
N ALA A 192 -7.14 77.33 -20.62
CA ALA A 192 -5.99 78.13 -20.99
C ALA A 192 -6.54 79.37 -21.71
N ALA A 193 -6.01 80.55 -21.38
CA ALA A 193 -6.57 81.84 -21.82
C ALA A 193 -6.66 82.01 -23.36
N ASP A 194 -6.09 81.09 -24.14
CA ASP A 194 -5.94 81.17 -25.59
C ASP A 194 -6.26 79.84 -26.33
N SER A 195 -6.88 78.83 -25.69
CA SER A 195 -7.27 77.59 -26.37
C SER A 195 -8.80 77.39 -26.45
N THR A 196 -9.28 76.98 -27.63
CA THR A 196 -10.69 76.71 -27.92
C THR A 196 -11.08 75.22 -27.79
N GLU A 197 -10.14 74.33 -27.47
CA GLU A 197 -10.32 72.87 -27.72
C GLU A 197 -10.11 71.94 -26.52
N ASN A 198 -9.59 72.40 -25.38
CA ASN A 198 -9.13 71.50 -24.30
C ASN A 198 -10.11 71.31 -23.12
N GLU A 199 -11.38 71.66 -23.28
CA GLU A 199 -12.36 71.47 -22.19
C GLU A 199 -13.24 70.25 -22.48
N PHE A 200 -13.19 69.28 -21.58
CA PHE A 200 -14.13 68.17 -21.59
C PHE A 200 -15.43 68.60 -20.92
N GLN A 201 -16.50 68.63 -21.70
CA GLN A 201 -17.80 69.18 -21.32
C GLN A 201 -18.82 68.07 -21.17
N ILE A 202 -19.70 68.21 -20.18
CA ILE A 202 -20.92 67.42 -20.04
C ILE A 202 -22.11 68.36 -20.22
N ALA A 203 -22.97 68.04 -21.19
CA ALA A 203 -24.25 68.69 -21.37
C ALA A 203 -25.37 67.79 -20.85
N THR A 204 -26.25 68.32 -20.00
CA THR A 204 -27.51 67.69 -19.58
C THR A 204 -28.66 68.45 -20.21
N ILE A 205 -29.50 67.76 -20.99
CA ILE A 205 -30.63 68.34 -21.69
C ILE A 205 -31.90 67.63 -21.24
N LYS A 206 -32.87 68.37 -20.70
CA LYS A 206 -34.19 67.85 -20.32
C LYS A 206 -35.23 68.30 -21.35
N VAL A 207 -36.02 67.39 -21.89
CA VAL A 207 -36.95 67.65 -23.00
C VAL A 207 -38.30 66.96 -22.82
N ILE A 208 -39.32 67.47 -23.50
CA ILE A 208 -40.63 66.82 -23.67
C ILE A 208 -40.78 66.36 -25.11
N GLY A 209 -40.93 65.05 -25.31
CA GLY A 209 -41.33 64.46 -26.59
C GLY A 209 -40.35 64.65 -27.76
N LEU A 210 -39.09 65.02 -27.49
CA LEU A 210 -37.97 65.06 -28.44
C LEU A 210 -37.05 63.85 -28.25
N THR A 211 -36.52 63.31 -29.34
CA THR A 211 -35.41 62.34 -29.33
C THR A 211 -34.09 63.00 -28.96
N SER A 212 -33.04 62.22 -28.67
CA SER A 212 -31.72 62.76 -28.32
C SER A 212 -31.11 63.65 -29.41
N SER A 213 -31.24 63.27 -30.68
CA SER A 213 -30.76 64.07 -31.83
C SER A 213 -31.53 65.38 -32.00
N GLU A 214 -32.86 65.34 -31.80
CA GLU A 214 -33.72 66.53 -31.83
C GLU A 214 -33.44 67.44 -30.64
N ALA A 215 -33.24 66.88 -29.44
CA ALA A 215 -32.89 67.60 -28.23
C ALA A 215 -31.56 68.36 -28.38
N LEU A 216 -30.56 67.72 -28.98
CA LEU A 216 -29.26 68.34 -29.23
C LEU A 216 -29.37 69.51 -30.22
N THR A 217 -30.12 69.30 -31.31
CA THR A 217 -30.38 70.33 -32.33
C THR A 217 -31.17 71.50 -31.74
N ALA A 218 -32.25 71.22 -31.00
CA ALA A 218 -33.10 72.24 -30.38
C ALA A 218 -32.38 73.04 -29.29
N SER A 219 -31.36 72.45 -28.65
CA SER A 219 -30.54 73.12 -27.63
C SER A 219 -29.40 73.96 -28.24
N GLY A 220 -29.23 73.94 -29.57
CA GLY A 220 -28.15 74.67 -30.26
C GLY A 220 -26.75 74.11 -29.97
N LEU A 221 -26.65 72.89 -29.45
CA LEU A 221 -25.38 72.25 -29.13
C LEU A 221 -24.89 71.43 -30.33
N SER A 222 -23.59 71.46 -30.60
CA SER A 222 -22.97 70.71 -31.71
C SER A 222 -21.65 70.07 -31.31
N GLY A 223 -21.38 68.87 -31.85
CA GLY A 223 -20.17 68.10 -31.57
C GLY A 223 -20.20 67.33 -30.24
N PHE A 224 -21.39 67.18 -29.65
CA PHE A 224 -21.63 66.40 -28.44
C PHE A 224 -22.11 65.00 -28.81
N SER A 225 -21.64 63.99 -28.07
CA SER A 225 -22.01 62.59 -28.23
C SER A 225 -22.84 62.12 -27.04
N LEU A 226 -23.93 61.40 -27.28
CA LEU A 226 -24.79 60.87 -26.22
C LEU A 226 -24.03 59.79 -25.43
N PHE A 227 -24.03 59.88 -24.10
CA PHE A 227 -23.47 58.83 -23.24
C PHE A 227 -24.46 58.28 -22.20
N ASP A 228 -25.51 59.05 -21.86
CA ASP A 228 -26.51 58.61 -20.88
C ASP A 228 -27.90 59.17 -21.23
N GLN A 229 -28.94 58.41 -20.91
CA GLN A 229 -30.34 58.79 -21.11
C GLN A 229 -31.21 58.29 -19.96
N GLY A 230 -32.05 59.18 -19.44
CA GLY A 230 -33.09 58.89 -18.48
C GLY A 230 -34.47 59.27 -19.02
N GLU A 231 -35.49 58.53 -18.62
CA GLU A 231 -36.88 58.82 -18.92
C GLU A 231 -37.68 58.87 -17.61
N GLU A 232 -38.47 59.91 -17.45
CA GLU A 232 -39.45 60.04 -16.38
C GLU A 232 -40.83 60.29 -16.99
N ASN A 233 -41.87 59.73 -16.37
CA ASN A 233 -43.24 60.00 -16.74
C ASN A 233 -43.82 61.04 -15.79
N VAL A 234 -44.09 62.24 -16.29
CA VAL A 234 -44.74 63.31 -15.54
C VAL A 234 -46.14 63.51 -16.12
N GLU A 235 -47.16 63.15 -15.34
CA GLU A 235 -48.58 63.36 -15.69
C GLU A 235 -49.00 62.71 -17.02
N GLY A 236 -48.35 61.61 -17.41
CA GLY A 236 -48.65 60.88 -18.65
C GLY A 236 -47.81 61.30 -19.87
N LEU A 237 -46.90 62.26 -19.71
CA LEU A 237 -45.90 62.61 -20.73
C LEU A 237 -44.52 62.04 -20.37
N SER A 238 -43.86 61.46 -21.38
CA SER A 238 -42.43 61.12 -21.31
C SER A 238 -41.60 62.41 -21.34
N VAL A 239 -40.90 62.65 -20.25
CA VAL A 239 -39.85 63.67 -20.14
C VAL A 239 -38.51 62.94 -20.19
N PHE A 240 -37.67 63.30 -21.15
CA PHE A 240 -36.36 62.69 -21.33
C PHE A 240 -35.27 63.60 -20.77
N THR A 241 -34.30 63.02 -20.09
CA THR A 241 -33.06 63.67 -19.70
C THR A 241 -31.91 62.99 -20.45
N TYR A 242 -31.30 63.70 -21.39
CA TYR A 242 -30.16 63.23 -22.15
C TYR A 242 -28.88 63.86 -21.61
N ARG A 243 -27.82 63.07 -21.48
CA ARG A 243 -26.49 63.59 -21.17
C ARG A 243 -25.52 63.30 -22.30
N PHE A 244 -24.78 64.32 -22.67
CA PHE A 244 -23.82 64.28 -23.76
C PHE A 244 -22.44 64.73 -23.30
N THR A 245 -21.40 64.25 -23.97
CA THR A 245 -20.02 64.64 -23.74
C THR A 245 -19.38 65.21 -24.99
N LYS A 246 -18.44 66.13 -24.82
CA LYS A 246 -17.63 66.72 -25.90
C LYS A 246 -16.23 67.03 -25.39
N GLY A 247 -15.25 66.89 -26.29
CA GLY A 247 -13.86 67.25 -26.03
C GLY A 247 -12.95 66.03 -25.84
N SER A 248 -11.67 66.26 -26.08
CA SER A 248 -10.55 65.37 -25.80
C SER A 248 -9.34 66.22 -25.39
N GLY A 249 -8.27 65.57 -24.91
CA GLY A 249 -6.98 66.23 -24.70
C GLY A 249 -6.46 66.17 -23.26
N GLU A 250 -5.38 66.90 -23.00
CA GLU A 250 -4.63 66.87 -21.74
C GLU A 250 -5.43 67.49 -20.58
N ILE A 251 -5.57 66.75 -19.48
CA ILE A 251 -6.19 67.15 -18.22
C ILE A 251 -5.12 67.66 -17.24
N SER A 252 -3.98 66.97 -17.18
CA SER A 252 -2.89 67.32 -16.27
C SER A 252 -1.54 66.78 -16.75
N ARG A 253 -0.48 67.52 -16.43
CA ARG A 253 0.91 67.13 -16.66
C ARG A 253 1.72 67.33 -15.40
N THR A 254 2.54 66.34 -15.08
CA THR A 254 3.49 66.40 -13.96
C THR A 254 4.86 65.95 -14.43
N THR A 255 5.90 66.56 -13.89
CA THR A 255 7.30 66.24 -14.21
C THR A 255 8.04 65.93 -12.92
N ALA A 256 8.73 64.79 -12.88
CA ALA A 256 9.58 64.37 -11.78
C ALA A 256 10.97 64.00 -12.32
N THR A 257 12.02 64.44 -11.64
CA THR A 257 13.41 64.15 -12.04
C THR A 257 14.13 63.45 -10.90
N GLU A 258 14.73 62.31 -11.20
CA GLU A 258 15.52 61.50 -10.28
C GLU A 258 16.90 61.25 -10.90
N GLY A 259 17.89 62.05 -10.47
CA GLY A 259 19.23 62.03 -11.07
C GLY A 259 19.19 62.48 -12.54
N LEU A 260 19.58 61.59 -13.46
CA LEU A 260 19.55 61.82 -14.91
C LEU A 260 18.25 61.33 -15.57
N LEU A 261 17.35 60.69 -14.84
CA LEU A 261 16.06 60.24 -15.34
C LEU A 261 15.01 61.33 -15.13
N THR A 262 14.29 61.69 -16.18
CA THR A 262 13.12 62.57 -16.08
C THR A 262 11.87 61.80 -16.52
N ASN A 263 10.85 61.80 -15.66
CA ASN A 263 9.55 61.21 -15.91
C ASN A 263 8.50 62.32 -16.05
N VAL A 264 7.82 62.37 -17.19
CA VAL A 264 6.68 63.26 -17.44
C VAL A 264 5.42 62.40 -17.48
N THR A 265 4.51 62.60 -16.54
CA THR A 265 3.21 61.91 -16.54
C THR A 265 2.13 62.85 -17.05
N ILE A 266 1.49 62.44 -18.15
CA ILE A 266 0.40 63.17 -18.80
C ILE A 266 -0.88 62.36 -18.63
N THR A 267 -1.91 63.00 -18.10
CA THR A 267 -3.27 62.45 -18.05
C THR A 267 -4.14 63.20 -19.04
N SER A 268 -4.87 62.47 -19.88
CA SER A 268 -5.74 63.02 -20.93
C SER A 268 -7.09 62.30 -20.97
N VAL A 269 -8.07 62.93 -21.61
CA VAL A 269 -9.43 62.42 -21.78
C VAL A 269 -9.71 62.13 -23.26
N ASN A 270 -10.31 60.97 -23.53
CA ASN A 270 -10.74 60.47 -24.85
C ASN A 270 -9.68 60.38 -25.95
N GLU A 271 -8.44 60.78 -25.67
CA GLU A 271 -7.32 60.75 -26.60
C GLU A 271 -6.05 60.39 -25.83
N PRO A 272 -5.31 59.34 -26.23
CA PRO A 272 -4.06 59.00 -25.56
C PRO A 272 -3.01 60.10 -25.76
N PRO A 273 -2.18 60.41 -24.75
CA PRO A 273 -1.10 61.37 -24.92
C PRO A 273 -0.10 60.90 -25.98
N ASP A 274 0.27 61.79 -26.90
CA ASP A 274 1.32 61.58 -27.90
C ASP A 274 2.30 62.76 -27.85
N ASP A 275 3.23 62.70 -26.89
CA ASP A 275 4.26 63.73 -26.67
C ASP A 275 5.63 63.05 -26.74
N THR A 276 6.09 62.78 -27.96
CA THR A 276 7.38 62.11 -28.20
C THR A 276 8.60 62.99 -27.90
N ASP A 277 8.41 64.31 -27.76
CA ASP A 277 9.46 65.26 -27.44
C ASP A 277 9.91 65.16 -25.96
N VAL A 278 9.04 64.67 -25.07
CA VAL A 278 9.37 64.55 -23.62
C VAL A 278 10.01 63.20 -23.23
N GLY A 279 9.98 62.19 -24.10
CA GLY A 279 10.62 60.89 -23.87
C GLY A 279 9.91 59.72 -24.53
N ILE A 280 10.24 58.50 -24.08
CA ILE A 280 9.54 57.27 -24.50
C ILE A 280 8.50 56.87 -23.47
N VAL A 281 7.39 56.29 -23.91
CA VAL A 281 6.36 55.75 -23.01
C VAL A 281 6.93 54.57 -22.22
N THR A 282 6.98 54.68 -20.89
CA THR A 282 7.47 53.62 -20.00
C THR A 282 6.39 53.03 -19.11
N LYS A 283 5.26 53.74 -18.95
CA LYS A 283 4.07 53.27 -18.23
C LYS A 283 2.81 53.82 -18.88
N THR A 284 1.78 52.98 -18.94
CA THR A 284 0.45 53.33 -19.44
C THR A 284 -0.61 52.84 -18.47
N ASP A 285 -1.58 53.69 -18.15
CA ASP A 285 -2.83 53.31 -17.48
C ASP A 285 -4.02 53.87 -18.30
N VAL A 286 -5.07 53.07 -18.44
CA VAL A 286 -6.28 53.46 -19.17
C VAL A 286 -7.50 53.08 -18.34
N GLN A 287 -8.31 54.07 -17.99
CA GLN A 287 -9.52 53.90 -17.18
C GLN A 287 -10.74 54.24 -18.01
N ALA A 288 -11.63 53.27 -18.19
CA ALA A 288 -12.95 53.51 -18.76
C ALA A 288 -13.92 54.01 -17.68
N ARG A 289 -14.53 55.17 -17.92
CA ARG A 289 -15.63 55.73 -17.12
C ARG A 289 -16.90 55.76 -17.98
N GLU A 290 -18.05 55.94 -17.33
CA GLU A 290 -19.34 56.02 -18.03
C GLU A 290 -19.37 57.16 -19.07
N ASP A 291 -18.65 58.25 -18.80
CA ASP A 291 -18.67 59.46 -19.61
C ASP A 291 -17.44 59.63 -20.53
N ALA A 292 -16.33 58.94 -20.26
CA ALA A 292 -15.07 59.12 -20.99
C ALA A 292 -14.04 58.00 -20.78
N LEU A 293 -13.02 57.96 -21.64
CA LEU A 293 -11.77 57.24 -21.39
C LEU A 293 -10.74 58.20 -20.79
N ILE A 294 -10.07 57.77 -19.72
CA ILE A 294 -8.96 58.51 -19.11
C ILE A 294 -7.66 57.76 -19.35
N TYR A 295 -6.73 58.40 -20.03
CA TYR A 295 -5.39 57.87 -20.31
C TYR A 295 -4.40 58.54 -19.37
N THR A 296 -3.50 57.77 -18.76
CA THR A 296 -2.38 58.31 -17.96
C THR A 296 -1.10 57.65 -18.40
N TYR A 297 -0.28 58.37 -19.16
CA TYR A 297 0.97 57.88 -19.72
C TYR A 297 2.14 58.55 -19.03
N THR A 298 3.16 57.76 -18.67
CA THR A 298 4.45 58.27 -18.20
C THR A 298 5.47 58.11 -19.31
N PHE A 299 6.03 59.24 -19.72
CA PHE A 299 7.15 59.35 -20.64
C PHE A 299 8.43 59.49 -19.84
N SER A 300 9.47 58.74 -20.20
CA SER A 300 10.77 58.81 -19.55
C SER A 300 11.85 59.22 -20.54
N SER A 301 12.74 60.11 -20.13
CA SER A 301 13.92 60.54 -20.87
C SER A 301 15.16 60.60 -19.97
N GLY A 302 16.34 60.68 -20.59
CA GLY A 302 17.63 60.66 -19.90
C GLY A 302 18.13 59.24 -19.63
N SER A 303 18.64 58.97 -18.43
CA SER A 303 19.22 57.66 -18.06
C SER A 303 19.04 57.33 -16.58
N GLY A 304 18.65 56.08 -16.27
CA GLY A 304 18.50 55.61 -14.88
C GLY A 304 17.55 54.42 -14.74
N THR A 305 17.33 53.95 -13.51
CA THR A 305 16.42 52.85 -13.20
C THR A 305 14.96 53.31 -13.31
N LEU A 306 14.17 52.63 -14.14
CA LEU A 306 12.73 52.87 -14.33
C LEU A 306 11.90 52.17 -13.26
N GLU A 307 12.25 50.91 -12.96
CA GLU A 307 11.50 50.08 -12.02
C GLU A 307 12.40 48.97 -11.46
N THR A 308 12.20 48.65 -10.19
CA THR A 308 12.76 47.45 -9.55
C THR A 308 11.63 46.64 -8.95
N LYS A 309 11.46 45.40 -9.41
CA LYS A 309 10.46 44.45 -8.90
C LYS A 309 11.16 43.28 -8.21
N THR A 310 10.78 43.01 -6.97
CA THR A 310 11.31 41.88 -6.20
C THR A 310 10.23 40.85 -5.91
N SER A 311 10.58 39.57 -5.97
CA SER A 311 9.74 38.46 -5.55
C SER A 311 10.57 37.44 -4.76
N THR A 312 9.98 36.84 -3.73
CA THR A 312 10.66 35.89 -2.85
C THR A 312 10.11 34.48 -3.01
N LYS A 313 10.97 33.45 -2.96
CA LYS A 313 10.61 32.03 -2.94
C LYS A 313 11.33 31.31 -1.79
N TYR A 314 10.91 30.07 -1.51
CA TYR A 314 11.47 29.19 -0.49
C TYR A 314 11.56 29.85 0.89
N ASN A 315 10.44 30.36 1.40
CA ASN A 315 10.39 31.06 2.70
C ASN A 315 11.42 32.20 2.81
N SER A 316 11.49 33.02 1.76
CA SER A 316 12.40 34.18 1.64
C SER A 316 13.90 33.83 1.58
N LYS A 317 14.26 32.57 1.33
CA LYS A 317 15.65 32.17 1.09
C LYS A 317 16.14 32.48 -0.33
N LEU A 318 15.23 32.69 -1.28
CA LEU A 318 15.53 33.15 -2.64
C LEU A 318 14.80 34.47 -2.89
N THR A 319 15.52 35.48 -3.37
CA THR A 319 14.96 36.75 -3.85
C THR A 319 15.30 36.92 -5.32
N ILE A 320 14.27 37.03 -6.16
CA ILE A 320 14.36 37.30 -7.59
C ILE A 320 14.09 38.79 -7.78
N THR A 321 15.01 39.49 -8.42
CA THR A 321 14.91 40.93 -8.71
C THR A 321 14.92 41.13 -10.21
N THR A 322 13.92 41.84 -10.72
CA THR A 322 13.88 42.34 -12.10
C THR A 322 14.04 43.85 -12.06
N GLU A 323 15.10 44.35 -12.67
CA GLU A 323 15.39 45.76 -12.82
C GLU A 323 15.21 46.17 -14.28
N ARG A 324 14.43 47.23 -14.51
CA ARG A 324 14.31 47.87 -15.81
C ARG A 324 14.96 49.25 -15.73
N ALA A 325 15.83 49.57 -16.68
CA ALA A 325 16.55 50.84 -16.71
C ALA A 325 16.60 51.42 -18.13
N LEU A 326 16.66 52.75 -18.22
CA LEU A 326 16.75 53.52 -19.46
C LEU A 326 18.20 53.95 -19.70
N ASN A 327 18.73 53.67 -20.90
CA ASN A 327 20.07 54.03 -21.39
C ASN A 327 21.25 53.63 -20.49
N THR A 328 20.99 52.86 -19.44
CA THR A 328 21.99 52.37 -18.47
C THR A 328 21.80 50.87 -18.34
N VAL A 329 22.87 50.10 -18.54
CA VAL A 329 22.84 48.65 -18.38
C VAL A 329 22.91 48.33 -16.88
N PRO A 330 21.88 47.71 -16.26
CA PRO A 330 21.97 47.25 -14.89
C PRO A 330 23.06 46.18 -14.73
N SER A 331 23.76 46.17 -13.60
CA SER A 331 24.80 45.19 -13.31
C SER A 331 24.30 44.12 -12.34
N VAL A 332 24.64 42.85 -12.60
CA VAL A 332 24.36 41.74 -11.68
C VAL A 332 25.15 41.94 -10.38
N PRO A 333 24.50 42.01 -9.20
CA PRO A 333 25.21 42.11 -7.93
C PRO A 333 26.15 40.93 -7.69
N SER A 334 27.26 41.16 -6.99
CA SER A 334 28.21 40.10 -6.65
C SER A 334 27.53 38.97 -5.86
N GLY A 335 27.72 37.72 -6.30
CA GLY A 335 27.09 36.54 -5.69
C GLY A 335 25.65 36.27 -6.13
N ALA A 336 25.08 37.10 -7.01
CA ALA A 336 23.78 36.84 -7.62
C ALA A 336 23.93 35.96 -8.88
N TYR A 337 22.89 35.18 -9.18
CA TYR A 337 22.76 34.44 -10.43
C TYR A 337 21.97 35.26 -11.44
N GLN A 338 22.54 35.54 -12.60
CA GLN A 338 21.81 36.15 -13.71
C GLN A 338 20.81 35.15 -14.28
N VAL A 339 19.52 35.50 -14.27
CA VAL A 339 18.43 34.70 -14.84
C VAL A 339 18.23 35.08 -16.31
N SER A 340 18.15 36.38 -16.59
CA SER A 340 17.98 36.90 -17.95
C SER A 340 18.47 38.34 -18.05
N ALA A 341 18.90 38.73 -19.24
CA ALA A 341 19.20 40.10 -19.59
C ALA A 341 18.71 40.35 -21.02
N SER A 342 18.00 41.45 -21.24
CA SER A 342 17.53 41.86 -22.56
C SER A 342 17.66 43.37 -22.74
N SER A 343 17.62 43.81 -23.98
CA SER A 343 17.67 45.22 -24.34
C SER A 343 16.77 45.47 -25.54
N GLU A 344 15.98 46.54 -25.47
CA GLU A 344 15.04 46.94 -26.50
C GLU A 344 15.33 48.39 -26.89
N VAL A 345 15.50 48.63 -28.19
CA VAL A 345 15.76 49.97 -28.73
C VAL A 345 14.45 50.59 -29.18
N SER A 346 14.14 51.79 -28.69
CA SER A 346 12.99 52.58 -29.08
C SER A 346 13.45 53.99 -29.43
N GLY A 347 13.60 54.27 -30.73
CA GLY A 347 14.19 55.52 -31.22
C GLY A 347 15.64 55.69 -30.77
N VAL A 348 15.92 56.77 -30.05
CA VAL A 348 17.26 57.08 -29.48
C VAL A 348 17.48 56.50 -28.08
N PHE A 349 16.46 55.86 -27.51
CA PHE A 349 16.51 55.30 -26.16
C PHE A 349 16.63 53.78 -26.20
N THR A 350 17.33 53.21 -25.23
CA THR A 350 17.41 51.75 -25.02
C THR A 350 16.90 51.41 -23.63
N ILE A 351 15.94 50.49 -23.54
CA ILE A 351 15.48 49.92 -22.28
C ILE A 351 16.25 48.62 -22.03
N HIS A 352 16.97 48.55 -20.92
CA HIS A 352 17.62 47.34 -20.46
C HIS A 352 16.77 46.68 -19.37
N THR A 353 16.55 45.37 -19.48
CA THR A 353 15.88 44.58 -18.44
C THR A 353 16.84 43.51 -17.95
N LEU A 354 17.14 43.50 -16.65
CA LEU A 354 17.96 42.49 -16.00
C LEU A 354 17.12 41.77 -14.95
N THR A 355 17.07 40.44 -15.00
CA THR A 355 16.56 39.62 -13.91
C THR A 355 17.68 38.80 -13.30
N TYR A 356 17.86 38.91 -11.98
CA TYR A 356 18.84 38.14 -11.23
C TYR A 356 18.24 37.58 -9.93
N ALA A 357 18.85 36.53 -9.40
CA ALA A 357 18.41 35.87 -8.18
C ALA A 357 19.52 35.88 -7.13
N THR A 358 19.15 36.11 -5.87
CA THR A 358 20.06 36.15 -4.72
C THR A 358 19.49 35.31 -3.58
N GLY A 359 20.38 34.83 -2.72
CA GLY A 359 20.02 34.09 -1.51
C GLY A 359 20.62 32.70 -1.45
N SER A 360 20.68 32.16 -0.24
CA SER A 360 21.24 30.84 0.06
C SER A 360 20.59 30.23 1.31
N GLY A 361 20.79 28.93 1.49
CA GLY A 361 20.47 28.20 2.72
C GLY A 361 19.41 27.11 2.56
N LEU A 362 19.03 26.53 3.70
CA LEU A 362 18.15 25.36 3.80
C LEU A 362 16.72 25.66 3.34
N ILE A 363 16.29 24.92 2.32
CA ILE A 363 14.94 25.00 1.75
C ILE A 363 14.11 23.76 2.07
N ARG A 364 14.73 22.64 2.43
CA ARG A 364 14.04 21.42 2.87
C ARG A 364 14.92 20.57 3.79
N ASP A 365 14.31 20.01 4.83
CA ASP A 365 14.94 19.07 5.75
C ASP A 365 13.93 17.98 6.13
N LEU A 366 14.20 16.74 5.72
CA LEU A 366 13.30 15.61 5.93
C LEU A 366 14.05 14.50 6.64
N THR A 367 13.40 13.89 7.62
CA THR A 367 13.94 12.74 8.37
C THR A 367 12.99 11.56 8.23
N ALA A 368 13.54 10.38 7.96
CA ALA A 368 12.82 9.12 7.89
C ALA A 368 13.61 8.04 8.64
N THR A 369 12.92 7.02 9.15
CA THR A 369 13.57 5.89 9.82
C THR A 369 13.50 4.61 8.97
N LYS A 370 14.49 3.72 9.14
CA LYS A 370 14.59 2.41 8.49
C LYS A 370 15.02 1.36 9.51
N TYR A 371 14.71 0.09 9.21
CA TYR A 371 15.06 -1.07 10.04
C TYR A 371 14.60 -0.94 11.50
N ASN A 372 13.29 -0.78 11.71
CA ASN A 372 12.68 -0.65 13.04
C ASN A 372 13.30 0.49 13.87
N ASP A 373 13.44 1.67 13.26
CA ASP A 373 13.95 2.89 13.88
C ASP A 373 15.44 2.90 14.27
N VAL A 374 16.22 1.90 13.86
CA VAL A 374 17.67 1.83 14.10
C VAL A 374 18.46 2.80 13.22
N ILE A 375 18.06 2.95 11.95
CA ILE A 375 18.69 3.89 11.01
C ILE A 375 17.81 5.11 10.85
N THR A 376 18.39 6.28 11.02
CA THR A 376 17.79 7.57 10.65
C THR A 376 18.39 8.03 9.34
N VAL A 377 17.55 8.23 8.33
CA VAL A 377 17.90 8.78 7.02
C VAL A 377 17.43 10.23 6.97
N ARG A 378 18.30 11.13 6.56
CA ARG A 378 18.01 12.56 6.46
C ARG A 378 18.25 13.04 5.04
N THR A 379 17.31 13.81 4.50
CA THR A 379 17.41 14.46 3.19
C THR A 379 17.38 15.97 3.40
N ARG A 380 18.52 16.62 3.17
CA ARG A 380 18.64 18.07 3.23
C ARG A 380 18.79 18.66 1.84
N VAL A 381 18.06 19.74 1.58
CA VAL A 381 18.13 20.49 0.33
C VAL A 381 18.45 21.94 0.66
N GLU A 382 19.57 22.42 0.12
CA GLU A 382 20.04 23.80 0.27
C GLU A 382 20.14 24.50 -1.09
N LEU A 383 19.93 25.80 -1.06
CA LEU A 383 20.08 26.68 -2.21
C LEU A 383 21.47 27.32 -2.18
N ASN A 384 22.19 27.24 -3.30
CA ASN A 384 23.49 27.86 -3.57
C ASN A 384 24.62 27.49 -2.58
N SER A 385 24.42 26.47 -1.75
CA SER A 385 25.42 25.89 -0.84
C SER A 385 25.18 24.39 -0.70
N THR A 386 26.24 23.64 -0.44
CA THR A 386 26.13 22.21 -0.11
C THR A 386 25.69 22.07 1.36
N PRO A 387 24.62 21.29 1.64
CA PRO A 387 24.18 21.04 3.01
C PRO A 387 25.28 20.46 3.90
N ASP A 388 25.44 21.02 5.10
CA ASP A 388 26.35 20.47 6.12
C ASP A 388 25.72 19.23 6.76
N THR A 389 26.28 18.04 6.55
CA THR A 389 25.77 16.78 7.12
C THR A 389 26.27 16.50 8.54
N GLY A 390 27.20 17.29 9.08
CA GLY A 390 27.82 17.02 10.38
C GLY A 390 28.53 15.65 10.39
N SER A 391 28.18 14.80 11.37
CA SER A 391 28.75 13.46 11.53
C SER A 391 27.96 12.33 10.85
N GLU A 392 26.93 12.64 10.07
CA GLU A 392 26.14 11.65 9.33
C GLU A 392 26.94 11.11 8.12
N THR A 393 26.74 9.84 7.76
CA THR A 393 27.36 9.23 6.58
C THR A 393 26.55 9.57 5.34
N VAL A 394 27.20 10.11 4.29
CA VAL A 394 26.52 10.50 3.04
C VAL A 394 26.21 9.27 2.18
N ILE A 395 24.95 9.13 1.77
CA ILE A 395 24.47 8.14 0.80
C ILE A 395 24.65 8.68 -0.62
N SER A 396 24.15 9.89 -0.86
CA SER A 396 24.18 10.52 -2.17
C SER A 396 24.15 12.03 -2.08
N THR A 397 24.73 12.66 -3.09
CA THR A 397 24.71 14.11 -3.29
C THR A 397 24.28 14.40 -4.73
N SER A 398 23.35 15.31 -4.93
CA SER A 398 23.00 15.82 -6.26
C SER A 398 23.02 17.35 -6.28
N VAL A 399 23.43 17.90 -7.43
CA VAL A 399 23.42 19.34 -7.68
C VAL A 399 22.63 19.59 -8.95
N GLU A 400 21.47 20.21 -8.81
CA GLU A 400 20.64 20.62 -9.93
C GLU A 400 20.91 22.09 -10.25
N HIS A 401 21.20 22.38 -11.51
CA HIS A 401 21.38 23.74 -11.99
C HIS A 401 20.04 24.23 -12.55
N GLY A 402 19.39 25.13 -11.83
CA GLY A 402 18.15 25.76 -12.26
C GLY A 402 18.37 27.20 -12.74
N ASP A 403 17.31 27.78 -13.28
CA ASP A 403 17.32 29.17 -13.79
C ASP A 403 17.64 30.23 -12.73
N TYR A 404 17.53 29.88 -11.44
CA TYR A 404 17.64 30.80 -10.30
C TYR A 404 18.79 30.49 -9.34
N GLY A 405 19.66 29.54 -9.68
CA GLY A 405 20.76 29.09 -8.84
C GLY A 405 20.93 27.57 -8.83
N GLN A 406 21.79 27.09 -7.93
CA GLN A 406 22.03 25.66 -7.73
C GLN A 406 21.21 25.13 -6.55
N VAL A 407 20.57 23.99 -6.74
CA VAL A 407 19.89 23.26 -5.66
C VAL A 407 20.74 22.04 -5.31
N HIS A 408 21.27 22.02 -4.10
CA HIS A 408 22.09 20.93 -3.57
C HIS A 408 21.23 20.03 -2.70
N THR A 409 21.10 18.76 -3.06
CA THR A 409 20.42 17.75 -2.25
C THR A 409 21.44 16.77 -1.70
N VAL A 410 21.43 16.55 -0.39
CA VAL A 410 22.26 15.55 0.27
C VAL A 410 21.35 14.59 1.03
N ILE A 411 21.52 13.30 0.77
CA ILE A 411 20.90 12.22 1.53
C ILE A 411 21.99 11.58 2.38
N SER A 412 21.79 11.55 3.69
CA SER A 412 22.71 11.01 4.67
C SER A 412 21.99 10.07 5.63
N TYR A 413 22.73 9.24 6.35
CA TYR A 413 22.17 8.41 7.42
C TYR A 413 23.07 8.38 8.66
N SER A 414 22.45 8.01 9.78
CA SER A 414 23.13 7.70 11.04
C SER A 414 22.42 6.57 11.76
N GLY A 415 23.15 5.78 12.52
CA GLY A 415 22.62 4.67 13.31
C GLY A 415 23.38 3.37 13.10
N GLN A 416 23.38 2.54 14.13
CA GLN A 416 23.93 1.19 14.15
C GLN A 416 23.22 0.39 15.24
N GLY A 417 23.09 -0.92 15.09
CA GLY A 417 22.43 -1.75 16.10
C GLY A 417 21.71 -2.98 15.56
N GLU A 418 21.00 -3.66 16.47
CA GLU A 418 20.19 -4.85 16.19
C GLU A 418 18.94 -4.49 15.40
N ILE A 419 18.77 -5.10 14.23
CA ILE A 419 17.61 -4.89 13.34
C ILE A 419 16.66 -6.09 13.33
N GLN A 420 17.14 -7.26 13.76
CA GLN A 420 16.36 -8.49 13.83
C GLN A 420 16.94 -9.44 14.87
N LYS A 421 16.05 -10.09 15.64
CA LYS A 421 16.37 -11.19 16.54
C LYS A 421 15.28 -12.25 16.49
N ASP A 422 15.66 -13.45 16.09
CA ASP A 422 14.79 -14.64 16.11
C ASP A 422 15.38 -15.67 17.08
N ILE A 423 14.53 -16.29 17.90
CA ILE A 423 14.92 -17.26 18.93
C ILE A 423 14.04 -18.50 18.76
N GLN A 424 14.67 -19.66 18.59
CA GLN A 424 14.00 -20.95 18.47
C GLN A 424 14.52 -21.92 19.51
N ASN A 425 13.63 -22.45 20.35
CA ASN A 425 13.97 -23.49 21.31
C ASN A 425 13.63 -24.88 20.75
N ARG A 426 14.48 -25.87 21.03
CA ARG A 426 14.33 -27.27 20.64
C ARG A 426 14.70 -28.18 21.82
N TYR A 427 14.27 -29.45 21.76
CA TYR A 427 14.56 -30.48 22.77
C TYR A 427 14.19 -30.01 24.20
N ASP A 428 12.94 -29.57 24.41
CA ASP A 428 12.46 -29.10 25.72
C ASP A 428 13.37 -28.03 26.37
N ASP A 429 13.66 -26.98 25.59
CA ASP A 429 14.52 -25.84 25.97
C ASP A 429 15.99 -26.21 26.29
N LYS A 430 16.45 -27.41 25.92
CA LYS A 430 17.86 -27.80 26.03
C LYS A 430 18.75 -27.28 24.90
N LEU A 431 18.15 -26.78 23.83
CA LEU A 431 18.84 -26.12 22.72
C LEU A 431 18.09 -24.84 22.33
N THR A 432 18.79 -23.71 22.38
CA THR A 432 18.31 -22.42 21.88
C THR A 432 19.13 -22.01 20.67
N VAL A 433 18.46 -21.80 19.53
CA VAL A 433 19.06 -21.27 18.31
C VAL A 433 18.65 -19.81 18.17
N THR A 434 19.61 -18.90 18.20
CA THR A 434 19.39 -17.46 18.03
C THR A 434 19.93 -17.00 16.69
N THR A 435 19.11 -16.32 15.90
CA THR A 435 19.55 -15.57 14.70
C THR A 435 19.48 -14.08 15.00
N LEU A 436 20.64 -13.42 14.98
CA LEU A 436 20.79 -11.99 15.24
C LEU A 436 21.30 -11.29 13.98
N ALA A 437 20.63 -10.21 13.56
CA ALA A 437 21.13 -9.34 12.50
C ALA A 437 21.30 -7.92 13.00
N ASN A 438 22.47 -7.36 12.74
CA ASN A 438 22.88 -6.02 13.14
C ASN A 438 23.32 -5.21 11.90
N ILE A 439 23.06 -3.91 11.90
CA ILE A 439 23.52 -2.98 10.85
C ILE A 439 24.65 -2.11 11.38
N ASN A 440 25.72 -1.98 10.59
CA ASN A 440 26.93 -1.20 10.89
C ASN A 440 27.69 -1.62 12.17
N ASN A 441 27.26 -2.69 12.85
CA ASN A 441 27.99 -3.31 13.94
C ASN A 441 27.87 -4.84 13.85
N GLU A 442 28.83 -5.54 14.44
CA GLU A 442 28.85 -7.00 14.41
C GLU A 442 27.97 -7.58 15.54
N PRO A 443 27.08 -8.56 15.26
CA PRO A 443 26.35 -9.30 16.27
C PRO A 443 27.32 -9.94 17.27
N THR A 444 27.08 -9.72 18.56
CA THR A 444 27.83 -10.36 19.64
C THR A 444 27.30 -11.78 19.84
N VAL A 445 28.18 -12.77 19.67
CA VAL A 445 27.87 -14.18 19.92
C VAL A 445 28.35 -14.51 21.34
N PRO A 446 27.53 -15.12 22.20
CA PRO A 446 27.97 -15.56 23.52
C PRO A 446 29.16 -16.53 23.40
N PRO A 447 30.15 -16.47 24.31
CA PRO A 447 31.34 -17.35 24.24
C PRO A 447 31.02 -18.84 24.32
N THR A 448 29.88 -19.19 24.92
CA THR A 448 29.38 -20.56 25.11
C THR A 448 28.55 -21.06 23.92
N ALA A 449 28.27 -20.21 22.94
CA ALA A 449 27.45 -20.55 21.80
C ALA A 449 28.26 -21.11 20.65
N TYR A 450 27.71 -22.11 19.97
CA TYR A 450 28.24 -22.64 18.72
C TYR A 450 27.75 -21.79 17.55
N LEU A 451 28.66 -21.09 16.85
CA LEU A 451 28.33 -20.30 15.68
C LEU A 451 28.03 -21.22 14.48
N MET A 452 26.77 -21.25 14.05
CA MET A 452 26.31 -22.09 12.96
C MET A 452 26.49 -21.42 11.60
N LYS A 453 26.17 -20.13 11.51
CA LYS A 453 26.18 -19.39 10.25
C LYS A 453 26.52 -17.93 10.50
N SER A 454 27.33 -17.36 9.62
CA SER A 454 27.58 -15.93 9.54
C SER A 454 27.41 -15.49 8.09
N SER A 455 26.76 -14.34 7.87
CA SER A 455 26.61 -13.74 6.56
C SER A 455 26.64 -12.22 6.65
N VAL A 456 27.27 -11.58 5.68
CA VAL A 456 27.28 -10.13 5.53
C VAL A 456 26.57 -9.78 4.23
N ARG A 457 25.71 -8.76 4.27
CA ARG A 457 25.03 -8.19 3.10
C ARG A 457 25.20 -6.69 3.12
N ASP A 458 25.80 -6.13 2.07
CA ASP A 458 25.90 -4.68 1.93
C ASP A 458 24.56 -4.06 1.52
N THR A 459 24.28 -2.89 2.10
CA THR A 459 23.13 -2.05 1.76
C THR A 459 23.59 -0.61 1.52
N GLU A 460 22.71 0.24 1.00
CA GLU A 460 22.98 1.68 0.88
C GLU A 460 23.19 2.38 2.24
N TYR A 461 22.80 1.74 3.34
CA TYR A 461 22.97 2.23 4.72
C TYR A 461 24.12 1.52 5.47
N GLY A 462 24.98 0.82 4.73
CA GLY A 462 26.12 0.05 5.25
C GLY A 462 25.85 -1.45 5.41
N PRO A 463 26.82 -2.23 5.94
CA PRO A 463 26.74 -3.68 6.01
C PRO A 463 25.74 -4.16 7.08
N ILE A 464 24.89 -5.10 6.72
CA ILE A 464 24.11 -5.92 7.65
C ILE A 464 24.85 -7.23 7.88
N THR A 465 25.21 -7.50 9.13
CA THR A 465 25.81 -8.75 9.55
C THR A 465 24.78 -9.58 10.30
N SER A 466 24.55 -10.82 9.83
CA SER A 466 23.65 -11.78 10.47
C SER A 466 24.45 -12.98 10.97
N LYS A 467 24.24 -13.36 12.23
CA LYS A 467 24.83 -14.56 12.84
C LYS A 467 23.73 -15.44 13.41
N THR A 468 23.80 -16.73 13.12
CA THR A 468 22.97 -17.77 13.75
C THR A 468 23.87 -18.62 14.62
N PHE A 469 23.53 -18.73 15.90
CA PHE A 469 24.29 -19.52 16.88
C PHE A 469 23.37 -20.34 17.77
N ALA A 470 23.90 -21.44 18.28
CA ALA A 470 23.20 -22.41 19.10
C ALA A 470 23.83 -22.47 20.51
N GLU A 471 23.00 -22.45 21.54
CA GLU A 471 23.40 -22.61 22.94
C GLU A 471 22.61 -23.74 23.57
N GLY A 472 23.26 -24.60 24.34
CA GLY A 472 22.58 -25.72 24.98
C GLY A 472 23.51 -26.88 25.34
N SER A 473 23.21 -27.53 26.46
CA SER A 473 23.83 -28.78 26.88
C SER A 473 22.83 -29.66 27.65
N GLY A 474 23.06 -30.96 27.63
CA GLY A 474 22.32 -31.94 28.43
C GLY A 474 21.71 -33.09 27.63
N LYS A 475 20.93 -33.92 28.34
CA LYS A 475 20.27 -35.10 27.76
C LYS A 475 19.13 -34.67 26.83
N ILE A 476 19.17 -35.11 25.58
CA ILE A 476 18.18 -34.80 24.54
C ILE A 476 17.33 -36.02 24.16
N GLU A 477 17.75 -37.24 24.52
CA GLU A 477 16.98 -38.47 24.27
C GLU A 477 17.26 -39.52 25.36
N ASP A 478 16.23 -40.26 25.77
CA ASP A 478 16.29 -41.39 26.69
C ASP A 478 15.32 -42.49 26.23
N SER A 479 15.81 -43.68 25.92
CA SER A 479 14.96 -44.81 25.55
C SER A 479 15.48 -46.11 26.16
N THR A 480 14.56 -47.02 26.51
CA THR A 480 14.87 -48.35 27.03
C THR A 480 14.03 -49.37 26.29
N THR A 481 14.65 -50.43 25.78
CA THR A 481 14.01 -51.47 24.97
C THR A 481 14.46 -52.85 25.42
N ASP A 482 13.52 -53.76 25.66
CA ASP A 482 13.81 -55.17 25.97
C ASP A 482 14.10 -55.95 24.69
N ARG A 483 15.22 -56.68 24.66
CA ARG A 483 15.61 -57.52 23.51
C ARG A 483 15.76 -58.99 23.97
N LEU A 484 14.90 -59.85 23.44
CA LEU A 484 15.01 -61.31 23.62
C LEU A 484 16.07 -61.85 22.66
N VAL A 485 17.05 -62.60 23.17
CA VAL A 485 18.11 -63.19 22.34
C VAL A 485 17.98 -64.71 22.36
N GLY A 486 17.28 -65.26 21.35
CA GLY A 486 17.19 -66.70 21.10
C GLY A 486 16.18 -67.01 20.00
N PRO A 487 16.47 -67.90 19.02
CA PRO A 487 15.54 -68.24 17.95
C PRO A 487 14.28 -69.00 18.42
N ASP A 488 14.25 -69.46 19.67
CA ASP A 488 13.18 -70.25 20.29
C ASP A 488 12.57 -69.60 21.55
N GLY A 489 12.97 -68.35 21.87
CA GLY A 489 12.49 -67.63 23.06
C GLY A 489 13.01 -68.15 24.40
N SER A 490 14.01 -69.04 24.40
CA SER A 490 14.57 -69.63 25.64
C SER A 490 15.84 -68.94 26.17
N GLY A 491 16.38 -67.95 25.45
CA GLY A 491 17.57 -67.22 25.86
C GLY A 491 17.30 -66.01 26.77
N GLY A 492 18.32 -65.60 27.53
CA GLY A 492 18.25 -64.52 28.51
C GLY A 492 17.70 -63.20 27.94
N LYS A 493 16.98 -62.45 28.79
CA LYS A 493 16.53 -61.09 28.45
C LYS A 493 17.71 -60.12 28.59
N ILE A 494 17.97 -59.34 27.54
CA ILE A 494 18.88 -58.20 27.61
C ILE A 494 18.03 -56.93 27.53
N GLU A 495 18.14 -56.05 28.52
CA GLU A 495 17.57 -54.69 28.45
C GLU A 495 18.61 -53.78 27.78
N GLU A 496 18.24 -53.08 26.70
CA GLU A 496 19.08 -52.08 26.03
C GLU A 496 18.58 -50.67 26.35
N LYS A 497 19.43 -49.81 26.90
CA LYS A 497 19.15 -48.40 27.14
C LYS A 497 19.97 -47.51 26.23
N ARG A 498 19.34 -46.57 25.53
CA ARG A 498 20.01 -45.55 24.70
C ARG A 498 19.78 -44.16 25.26
N GLU A 499 20.86 -43.42 25.41
CA GLU A 499 20.82 -42.01 25.82
C GLU A 499 21.55 -41.16 24.79
N ARG A 500 20.98 -40.01 24.41
CA ARG A 500 21.69 -39.01 23.61
C ARG A 500 21.82 -37.72 24.39
N HIS A 501 23.02 -37.17 24.36
CA HIS A 501 23.39 -35.95 25.07
C HIS A 501 23.97 -34.94 24.08
N LEU A 502 23.49 -33.69 24.13
CA LEU A 502 24.04 -32.56 23.40
C LEU A 502 25.10 -31.88 24.26
N ASN A 503 26.30 -31.69 23.72
CA ASN A 503 27.43 -31.02 24.38
C ASN A 503 27.60 -31.38 25.87
N PRO A 504 27.69 -32.67 26.24
CA PRO A 504 27.85 -33.02 27.65
C PRO A 504 29.21 -32.53 28.17
N ASP A 505 29.20 -31.65 29.18
CA ASP A 505 30.41 -31.11 29.82
C ASP A 505 31.20 -32.17 30.60
N THR A 506 30.50 -33.23 31.01
CA THR A 506 31.06 -34.39 31.69
C THR A 506 30.49 -35.66 31.08
N GLU A 507 31.28 -36.73 31.07
CA GLU A 507 30.82 -38.03 30.60
C GLU A 507 29.55 -38.45 31.37
N PRO A 508 28.43 -38.75 30.68
CA PRO A 508 27.20 -39.17 31.36
C PRO A 508 27.42 -40.45 32.17
N ASN A 509 26.87 -40.48 33.39
CA ASN A 509 27.01 -41.63 34.27
C ASN A 509 26.35 -42.87 33.67
N THR A 510 27.00 -44.02 33.84
CA THR A 510 26.39 -45.31 33.52
C THR A 510 25.16 -45.53 34.41
N PRO A 511 23.97 -45.76 33.85
CA PRO A 511 22.76 -46.06 34.61
C PRO A 511 22.95 -47.30 35.51
N ASP A 512 22.41 -47.25 36.73
CA ASP A 512 22.56 -48.32 37.71
C ASP A 512 22.11 -49.68 37.17
N GLY A 513 22.98 -50.69 37.28
CA GLY A 513 22.73 -52.05 36.83
C GLY A 513 22.89 -52.27 35.33
N PHE A 514 23.26 -51.26 34.55
CA PHE A 514 23.64 -51.42 33.15
C PHE A 514 25.16 -51.36 32.97
N THR A 515 25.66 -52.03 31.94
CA THR A 515 27.04 -51.96 31.46
C THR A 515 27.06 -51.16 30.16
N ARG A 516 27.93 -50.16 30.05
CA ARG A 516 28.10 -49.39 28.80
C ARG A 516 28.79 -50.24 27.75
N VAL A 517 28.23 -50.23 26.54
CA VAL A 517 28.67 -51.08 25.43
C VAL A 517 29.03 -50.32 24.17
N SER A 518 28.48 -49.12 24.00
CA SER A 518 28.74 -48.28 22.85
C SER A 518 28.70 -46.81 23.24
N ARG A 519 29.60 -46.06 22.60
CA ARG A 519 29.70 -44.61 22.68
C ARG A 519 30.00 -44.12 21.28
N VAL A 520 29.05 -43.41 20.69
CA VAL A 520 29.22 -42.76 19.39
C VAL A 520 29.19 -41.26 19.63
N VAL A 521 30.26 -40.57 19.25
CA VAL A 521 30.28 -39.11 19.20
C VAL A 521 30.09 -38.72 17.76
N THR A 522 29.04 -37.97 17.48
CA THR A 522 28.76 -37.41 16.17
C THR A 522 28.86 -35.90 16.27
N ASP A 523 29.72 -35.30 15.45
CA ASP A 523 29.76 -33.85 15.26
C ASP A 523 28.47 -33.46 14.52
N GLY A 524 27.52 -32.86 15.23
CA GLY A 524 26.27 -32.36 14.67
C GLY A 524 26.36 -30.88 14.33
N ASP A 525 25.39 -30.38 13.56
CA ASP A 525 25.29 -28.96 13.17
C ASP A 525 25.13 -27.99 14.37
N PHE A 526 24.87 -28.52 15.57
CA PHE A 526 24.61 -27.78 16.80
C PHE A 526 25.60 -28.10 17.94
N GLY A 527 26.69 -28.81 17.63
CA GLY A 527 27.70 -29.29 18.59
C GLY A 527 27.79 -30.82 18.64
N ASN A 528 28.53 -31.33 19.62
CA ASN A 528 28.79 -32.76 19.77
C ASN A 528 27.54 -33.47 20.31
N ILE A 529 27.04 -34.46 19.58
CA ILE A 529 26.01 -35.37 20.07
C ILE A 529 26.69 -36.66 20.51
N VAL A 530 26.58 -36.97 21.80
CA VAL A 530 27.08 -38.22 22.38
C VAL A 530 25.91 -39.18 22.52
N GLU A 531 25.89 -40.24 21.72
CA GLU A 531 24.98 -41.37 21.88
C GLU A 531 25.68 -42.46 22.72
N LEU A 532 25.01 -42.88 23.79
CA LEU A 532 25.45 -43.93 24.68
C LEU A 532 24.45 -45.07 24.63
N VAL A 533 24.96 -46.29 24.49
CA VAL A 533 24.16 -47.50 24.62
C VAL A 533 24.65 -48.28 25.84
N PHE A 534 23.70 -48.82 26.59
CA PHE A 534 23.95 -49.61 27.79
C PHE A 534 23.13 -50.90 27.76
N ILE A 535 23.65 -52.01 28.29
CA ILE A 535 22.93 -53.28 28.41
C ILE A 535 22.91 -53.84 29.83
N LYS A 536 21.92 -54.67 30.14
CA LYS A 536 21.81 -55.40 31.41
C LYS A 536 21.35 -56.85 31.18
N GLY A 537 22.07 -57.83 31.72
CA GLY A 537 21.82 -59.28 31.57
C GLY A 537 23.00 -60.17 32.02
N ASP A 538 22.84 -61.50 32.07
CA ASP A 538 23.85 -62.49 32.52
C ASP A 538 24.87 -62.92 31.44
N GLY A 539 24.76 -62.33 30.24
CA GLY A 539 25.74 -62.44 29.16
C GLY A 539 25.75 -63.79 28.44
N LEU A 540 25.06 -64.83 28.91
CA LEU A 540 25.00 -66.12 28.23
C LEU A 540 24.03 -66.08 27.05
N ILE A 541 24.56 -66.14 25.84
CA ILE A 541 23.74 -66.10 24.61
C ILE A 541 23.37 -67.51 24.15
N ARG A 542 24.32 -68.46 24.17
CA ARG A 542 24.11 -69.81 23.66
C ARG A 542 25.10 -70.81 24.24
N LYS A 543 24.65 -72.05 24.50
CA LYS A 543 25.51 -73.22 24.77
C LYS A 543 25.13 -74.37 23.82
N THR A 544 26.10 -75.08 23.26
CA THR A 544 25.87 -76.22 22.37
C THR A 544 26.96 -77.28 22.58
N GLU A 545 26.62 -78.57 22.60
CA GLU A 545 27.56 -79.68 22.81
C GLU A 545 27.51 -80.66 21.62
N GLU A 546 28.66 -81.20 21.21
CA GLU A 546 28.80 -82.15 20.10
C GLU A 546 29.74 -83.31 20.46
N THR A 547 29.29 -84.57 20.34
CA THR A 547 30.10 -85.78 20.58
C THR A 547 30.70 -86.31 19.28
N ARG A 548 31.99 -86.67 19.29
CA ARG A 548 32.74 -87.20 18.13
C ARG A 548 32.94 -88.72 18.20
N ASN A 549 33.27 -89.33 17.04
CA ASN A 549 33.42 -90.78 16.88
C ASN A 549 34.57 -91.41 17.68
N ASP A 550 35.55 -90.60 18.12
CA ASP A 550 36.65 -91.02 18.99
C ASP A 550 36.29 -90.95 20.48
N GLY A 551 35.04 -90.61 20.81
CA GLY A 551 34.54 -90.46 22.17
C GLY A 551 34.77 -89.08 22.79
N SER A 552 35.43 -88.15 22.11
CA SER A 552 35.62 -86.77 22.60
C SER A 552 34.33 -85.94 22.47
N VAL A 553 34.18 -84.91 23.31
CA VAL A 553 33.04 -83.96 23.26
C VAL A 553 33.57 -82.54 23.13
N VAL A 554 32.92 -81.74 22.27
CA VAL A 554 33.18 -80.31 22.10
C VAL A 554 32.01 -79.49 22.64
N THR A 555 32.25 -78.65 23.63
CA THR A 555 31.26 -77.70 24.16
C THR A 555 31.56 -76.30 23.63
N THR A 556 30.59 -75.67 22.98
CA THR A 556 30.64 -74.28 22.48
C THR A 556 29.75 -73.39 23.33
N ILE A 557 30.31 -72.35 23.94
CA ILE A 557 29.59 -71.34 24.74
C ILE A 557 29.76 -69.98 24.07
N VAL A 558 28.67 -69.27 23.79
CA VAL A 558 28.67 -67.91 23.23
C VAL A 558 28.17 -66.94 24.28
N ARG A 559 28.94 -65.87 24.54
CA ARG A 559 28.58 -64.80 25.47
C ARG A 559 28.61 -63.42 24.83
N ALA A 560 27.80 -62.50 25.37
CA ALA A 560 27.71 -61.09 24.98
C ALA A 560 28.76 -60.21 25.69
N ASP A 561 29.49 -60.80 26.62
CA ASP A 561 30.49 -60.17 27.46
C ASP A 561 31.82 -60.94 27.41
N ASP A 562 32.90 -60.26 27.81
CA ASP A 562 34.26 -60.82 27.78
C ASP A 562 34.57 -61.69 29.01
N THR A 563 33.54 -62.13 29.77
CA THR A 563 33.77 -62.98 30.94
C THR A 563 33.93 -64.45 30.53
N GLU A 564 35.11 -65.00 30.79
CA GLU A 564 35.43 -66.40 30.51
C GLU A 564 34.45 -67.35 31.23
N PRO A 565 33.96 -68.42 30.57
CA PRO A 565 33.07 -69.38 31.20
C PRO A 565 33.76 -70.02 32.40
N THR A 566 33.07 -70.08 33.52
CA THR A 566 33.55 -70.77 34.72
C THR A 566 33.52 -72.28 34.49
N SER A 567 34.29 -73.05 35.26
CA SER A 567 34.29 -74.52 35.15
C SER A 567 32.88 -75.12 35.29
N SER A 568 32.00 -74.52 36.10
CA SER A 568 30.58 -74.90 36.20
C SER A 568 29.78 -74.72 34.91
N ASP A 569 30.19 -73.81 34.02
CA ASP A 569 29.52 -73.61 32.73
C ASP A 569 29.85 -74.73 31.73
N VAL A 570 30.94 -75.47 31.95
CA VAL A 570 31.49 -76.48 31.03
C VAL A 570 31.20 -77.94 31.48
N THR A 571 31.11 -78.21 32.79
CA THR A 571 31.13 -79.57 33.40
C THR A 571 29.82 -80.39 33.28
N GLY A 572 29.02 -80.23 32.24
CA GLY A 572 27.70 -80.87 32.12
C GLY A 572 27.73 -82.38 31.79
N THR A 573 28.68 -82.83 30.98
CA THR A 573 28.72 -84.21 30.44
C THR A 573 30.15 -84.73 30.22
N ILE A 574 31.14 -83.83 30.26
CA ILE A 574 32.55 -84.08 29.94
C ILE A 574 33.29 -84.09 31.28
N GLY A 575 34.08 -85.13 31.57
CA GLY A 575 34.80 -85.29 32.84
C GLY A 575 35.69 -84.09 33.20
N THR A 576 36.32 -84.13 34.38
CA THR A 576 37.08 -83.00 34.97
C THR A 576 38.23 -82.47 34.11
N ASP A 577 38.61 -83.19 33.07
CA ASP A 577 39.79 -82.91 32.25
C ASP A 577 39.34 -82.38 30.88
N THR A 578 38.90 -81.11 30.86
CA THR A 578 38.63 -80.36 29.63
C THR A 578 39.64 -79.25 29.42
N PHE A 579 39.96 -78.96 28.16
CA PHE A 579 40.91 -77.92 27.77
C PHE A 579 40.20 -76.93 26.85
N LEU A 580 40.40 -75.63 27.10
CA LEU A 580 39.97 -74.59 26.17
C LEU A 580 40.81 -74.72 24.89
N VAL A 581 40.15 -74.90 23.76
CA VAL A 581 40.81 -75.13 22.46
C VAL A 581 40.71 -73.93 21.55
N SER A 582 39.65 -73.13 21.66
CA SER A 582 39.58 -71.85 20.97
C SER A 582 38.69 -70.84 21.69
N THR A 583 39.07 -69.57 21.53
CA THR A 583 38.24 -68.41 21.86
C THR A 583 38.12 -67.57 20.60
N ASP A 584 36.91 -67.49 20.05
CA ASP A 584 36.61 -66.73 18.83
C ASP A 584 35.77 -65.49 19.22
N VAL A 585 36.29 -64.28 18.99
CA VAL A 585 35.53 -63.03 19.20
C VAL A 585 34.98 -62.54 17.87
N ASN A 586 33.65 -62.45 17.75
CA ASN A 586 32.97 -61.92 16.58
C ASN A 586 32.16 -60.67 16.96
N SER A 587 32.44 -59.54 16.32
CA SER A 587 31.62 -58.34 16.49
C SER A 587 30.34 -58.47 15.65
N ALA A 588 29.18 -58.61 16.28
CA ALA A 588 27.89 -58.67 15.60
C ALA A 588 26.85 -57.80 16.33
N GLN A 589 26.06 -57.04 15.56
CA GLN A 589 24.98 -56.18 16.07
C GLN A 589 25.39 -55.11 17.09
N GLY A 590 26.66 -54.66 17.07
CA GLY A 590 27.15 -53.57 17.92
C GLY A 590 27.80 -53.98 19.24
N TYR A 591 28.02 -55.29 19.45
CA TYR A 591 28.65 -55.85 20.65
C TYR A 591 29.66 -56.96 20.25
N ASN A 592 30.64 -57.25 21.11
CA ASN A 592 31.54 -58.39 20.93
C ASN A 592 30.86 -59.67 21.42
N LEU A 593 30.77 -60.68 20.55
CA LEU A 593 30.30 -62.02 20.89
C LEU A 593 31.50 -62.94 21.05
N THR A 594 31.78 -63.39 22.27
CA THR A 594 32.91 -64.27 22.55
C THR A 594 32.43 -65.71 22.60
N THR A 595 32.99 -66.54 21.73
CA THR A 595 32.67 -67.98 21.60
C THR A 595 33.82 -68.81 22.12
N TYR A 596 33.58 -69.57 23.19
CA TYR A 596 34.55 -70.45 23.82
C TYR A 596 34.28 -71.90 23.40
N LYS A 597 35.30 -72.64 22.96
CA LYS A 597 35.22 -74.06 22.62
C LYS A 597 36.12 -74.91 23.51
N TYR A 598 35.55 -75.87 24.22
CA TYR A 598 36.25 -76.79 25.12
C TYR A 598 36.30 -78.20 24.54
N TYR A 599 37.39 -78.94 24.80
CA TYR A 599 37.61 -80.32 24.34
C TYR A 599 37.95 -81.26 25.49
N GLY A 600 37.34 -82.46 25.52
CA GLY A 600 37.64 -83.52 26.49
C GLY A 600 38.51 -84.65 25.90
N ILE A 601 39.45 -85.19 26.68
CA ILE A 601 40.35 -86.28 26.26
C ILE A 601 39.60 -87.63 26.13
N PRO A 602 39.91 -88.51 25.15
CA PRO A 602 39.39 -89.88 25.07
C PRO A 602 39.81 -90.77 26.24
N GLN A 603 38.99 -91.75 26.64
CA GLN A 603 39.35 -92.75 27.68
C GLN A 603 40.03 -94.01 27.09
N ASP A 604 40.86 -94.68 27.90
CA ASP A 604 41.55 -95.95 27.56
C ASP A 604 40.58 -97.04 27.06
N TYR A 605 41.02 -97.88 26.11
CA TYR A 605 40.23 -99.01 25.62
C TYR A 605 41.07 -100.26 25.29
N THR A 606 40.42 -101.44 25.37
CA THR A 606 41.06 -102.76 25.18
C THR A 606 40.56 -103.42 23.90
N VAL A 607 41.47 -103.99 23.11
CA VAL A 607 41.12 -104.72 21.86
C VAL A 607 41.52 -106.20 22.00
N PRO A 608 40.59 -107.17 21.85
CA PRO A 608 40.91 -108.60 21.83
C PRO A 608 41.51 -109.04 20.48
N PHE A 609 42.40 -110.04 20.49
CA PHE A 609 42.92 -110.70 19.29
C PHE A 609 43.00 -112.25 19.44
N SER A 610 43.05 -112.97 18.31
CA SER A 610 43.11 -114.44 18.23
C SER A 610 44.03 -114.87 17.07
N THR A 611 44.91 -115.84 17.29
CA THR A 611 45.76 -116.47 16.25
C THR A 611 45.91 -117.98 16.48
N LEU A 612 46.46 -118.76 15.55
CA LEU A 612 46.67 -120.22 15.66
C LEU A 612 48.18 -120.54 15.61
N LEU A 613 48.68 -121.35 16.55
CA LEU A 613 50.07 -121.82 16.56
C LEU A 613 50.12 -123.32 16.20
N ASN A 614 50.90 -123.69 15.17
CA ASN A 614 51.07 -125.09 14.74
C ASN A 614 52.27 -125.75 15.45
N LYS A 615 52.09 -126.96 16.01
CA LYS A 615 53.21 -127.74 16.60
C LYS A 615 54.03 -128.47 15.50
N PRO A 616 55.36 -128.56 15.61
CA PRO A 616 56.23 -129.24 14.63
C PRO A 616 56.11 -130.78 14.66
N ASP A 617 56.42 -131.44 13.53
CA ASP A 617 56.01 -132.82 13.20
C ASP A 617 56.99 -133.96 13.58
N GLU A 618 58.15 -133.71 14.20
CA GLU A 618 59.14 -134.79 14.44
C GLU A 618 59.89 -134.64 15.78
N ILE A 619 59.91 -135.70 16.60
CA ILE A 619 60.70 -135.81 17.85
C ILE A 619 61.33 -137.21 17.92
N ASP A 620 62.65 -137.27 18.08
CA ASP A 620 63.46 -138.48 18.23
C ASP A 620 63.61 -138.86 19.72
N ALA A 621 63.49 -140.15 20.05
CA ALA A 621 63.37 -140.64 21.43
C ALA A 621 64.64 -141.37 21.90
N ASP A 622 65.29 -140.85 22.95
CA ASP A 622 66.35 -141.53 23.73
C ASP A 622 65.84 -141.85 25.16
N THR A 623 66.08 -143.10 25.54
CA THR A 623 65.89 -143.80 26.81
C THR A 623 65.95 -142.99 28.12
N SER A 624 64.84 -142.33 28.48
CA SER A 624 64.37 -142.20 29.88
C SER A 624 62.90 -141.77 29.88
N GLY A 625 62.00 -142.72 30.15
CA GLY A 625 60.57 -142.55 29.85
C GLY A 625 59.86 -141.38 30.56
N VAL A 626 59.25 -140.50 29.76
CA VAL A 626 58.05 -139.67 30.06
C VAL A 626 57.31 -139.39 28.73
N PHE A 627 55.97 -139.44 28.74
CA PHE A 627 55.05 -139.30 27.58
C PHE A 627 54.81 -137.85 27.14
N ILE A 628 54.63 -137.60 25.83
CA ILE A 628 53.96 -136.40 25.27
C ILE A 628 53.08 -136.81 24.06
N SER A 629 51.88 -136.21 23.99
CA SER A 629 50.80 -136.38 23.00
C SER A 629 51.05 -135.68 21.64
N ASP A 630 50.65 -136.38 20.56
CA ASP A 630 50.47 -136.04 19.12
C ASP A 630 51.09 -134.76 18.51
N PRO A 631 52.13 -134.92 17.66
CA PRO A 631 52.59 -133.93 16.67
C PRO A 631 51.51 -133.62 15.59
N GLY A 632 51.46 -132.39 15.06
CA GLY A 632 50.56 -132.00 13.96
C GLY A 632 49.24 -131.29 14.34
N SER A 633 49.03 -130.88 15.60
CA SER A 633 47.85 -130.10 16.03
C SER A 633 48.11 -128.58 16.10
N SER A 634 47.10 -127.79 15.72
CA SER A 634 47.06 -126.32 15.86
C SER A 634 46.25 -125.93 17.10
N GLU A 635 46.80 -125.13 18.00
CA GLU A 635 46.05 -124.62 19.17
C GLU A 635 45.73 -123.12 18.99
N PRO A 636 44.47 -122.69 19.21
CA PRO A 636 44.09 -121.29 19.16
C PRO A 636 44.69 -120.55 20.37
N TYR A 637 45.29 -119.41 20.08
CA TYR A 637 45.92 -118.52 21.02
C TYR A 637 45.16 -117.19 21.02
N THR A 638 44.39 -116.95 22.07
CA THR A 638 43.64 -115.70 22.26
C THR A 638 44.30 -114.85 23.33
N GLY A 639 44.35 -113.54 23.09
CA GLY A 639 44.90 -112.56 24.01
C GLY A 639 44.18 -111.22 23.89
N THR A 640 44.38 -110.34 24.85
CA THR A 640 43.90 -108.95 24.80
C THR A 640 45.10 -108.01 24.75
N THR A 641 44.98 -106.92 23.99
CA THR A 641 45.92 -105.80 24.05
C THR A 641 45.18 -104.59 24.60
N SER A 642 45.71 -104.00 25.67
CA SER A 642 45.20 -102.74 26.22
C SER A 642 45.96 -101.59 25.57
N VAL A 643 45.24 -100.61 25.03
CA VAL A 643 45.83 -99.36 24.54
C VAL A 643 45.57 -98.30 25.60
N SER A 644 46.61 -97.92 26.32
CA SER A 644 46.55 -96.87 27.33
C SER A 644 47.18 -95.57 26.82
N PHE A 645 46.43 -94.47 26.90
CA PHE A 645 46.89 -93.15 26.49
C PHE A 645 47.42 -92.39 27.70
N HIS A 646 48.74 -92.40 27.89
CA HIS A 646 49.39 -91.57 28.88
C HIS A 646 49.88 -90.28 28.21
N THR A 647 49.25 -89.16 28.52
CA THR A 647 49.73 -87.83 28.12
C THR A 647 50.21 -87.09 29.36
N THR A 648 51.45 -86.62 29.35
CA THR A 648 51.97 -85.68 30.35
C THR A 648 51.65 -84.28 29.86
N ALA A 649 51.06 -83.44 30.73
CA ALA A 649 50.66 -82.08 30.38
C ALA A 649 51.87 -81.27 29.85
N PRO A 650 51.76 -80.56 28.71
CA PRO A 650 52.84 -79.74 28.20
C PRO A 650 53.05 -78.49 29.07
N GLU A 651 54.30 -78.21 29.47
CA GLU A 651 54.72 -76.87 29.91
C GLU A 651 54.72 -75.95 28.68
N VAL A 652 53.87 -74.92 28.68
CA VAL A 652 53.81 -73.91 27.63
C VAL A 652 54.44 -72.62 28.14
N GLU A 653 55.54 -72.17 27.52
CA GLU A 653 56.00 -70.79 27.60
C GLU A 653 55.10 -69.90 26.72
N ALA A 654 54.68 -68.74 27.25
CA ALA A 654 53.75 -67.84 26.61
C ALA A 654 54.29 -67.27 25.29
N LEU A 655 53.51 -67.40 24.21
CA LEU A 655 53.78 -66.83 22.89
C LEU A 655 52.92 -65.57 22.70
N SER A 656 53.53 -64.39 22.85
CA SER A 656 52.99 -63.12 22.37
C SER A 656 53.46 -62.84 20.94
N ASP A 657 52.52 -62.43 20.09
CA ASP A 657 52.70 -61.75 18.81
C ASP A 657 53.16 -62.59 17.59
N LEU A 658 52.18 -63.13 16.85
CA LEU A 658 52.34 -63.45 15.41
C LEU A 658 51.06 -63.12 14.63
N GLU A 659 51.22 -62.39 13.52
CA GLU A 659 50.16 -61.91 12.62
C GLU A 659 49.65 -62.97 11.60
N PRO A 660 48.42 -62.82 11.05
CA PRO A 660 47.69 -63.89 10.39
C PRO A 660 47.87 -63.93 8.86
N SER A 661 48.40 -65.02 8.32
CA SER A 661 48.00 -65.60 7.01
C SER A 661 48.66 -66.96 6.81
N VAL A 662 47.90 -68.04 7.03
CA VAL A 662 48.41 -69.43 7.02
C VAL A 662 47.85 -70.21 5.83
N THR A 663 48.72 -70.96 5.15
CA THR A 663 48.35 -72.05 4.24
C THR A 663 48.81 -73.36 4.88
N ILE A 664 47.92 -74.34 5.02
CA ILE A 664 48.23 -75.66 5.61
C ILE A 664 48.61 -76.62 4.48
N VAL A 665 49.71 -77.36 4.65
CA VAL A 665 50.09 -78.49 3.77
C VAL A 665 50.27 -79.71 4.66
N GLU A 666 49.43 -80.73 4.48
CA GLU A 666 49.65 -82.03 5.11
C GLU A 666 50.58 -82.89 4.25
N ARG A 667 51.61 -83.46 4.88
CA ARG A 667 52.62 -84.30 4.21
C ARG A 667 52.91 -85.52 5.09
N ALA A 668 52.55 -86.71 4.63
CA ALA A 668 52.97 -87.95 5.27
C ALA A 668 54.24 -88.48 4.58
N VAL A 669 55.27 -88.78 5.37
CA VAL A 669 56.52 -89.42 4.91
C VAL A 669 56.65 -90.75 5.61
N PHE A 670 56.73 -91.85 4.86
CA PHE A 670 56.93 -93.19 5.42
C PHE A 670 58.42 -93.43 5.71
N SER A 671 58.74 -94.42 6.54
CA SER A 671 60.12 -94.76 6.92
C SER A 671 61.00 -95.20 5.73
N ASP A 672 60.40 -95.55 4.59
CA ASP A 672 61.07 -95.84 3.32
C ASP A 672 61.32 -94.61 2.42
N GLY A 673 60.89 -93.43 2.84
CA GLY A 673 61.10 -92.15 2.15
C GLY A 673 60.02 -91.75 1.14
N THR A 674 58.93 -92.52 0.98
CA THR A 674 57.81 -92.11 0.10
C THR A 674 56.93 -91.02 0.71
N VAL A 675 56.37 -90.14 -0.15
CA VAL A 675 55.59 -88.96 0.25
C VAL A 675 54.19 -88.96 -0.36
N LEU A 676 53.16 -88.79 0.47
CA LEU A 676 51.79 -88.51 0.05
C LEU A 676 51.43 -87.07 0.43
N ALA A 677 51.00 -86.27 -0.56
CA ALA A 677 50.53 -84.90 -0.35
C ALA A 677 49.25 -84.68 -1.16
N ASP A 678 48.21 -84.17 -0.51
CA ASP A 678 47.00 -83.64 -1.15
C ASP A 678 46.85 -82.17 -0.76
N HIS A 679 46.59 -81.29 -1.72
CA HIS A 679 46.46 -79.85 -1.50
C HIS A 679 44.99 -79.46 -1.58
N THR A 680 44.39 -79.06 -0.45
CA THR A 680 43.07 -78.41 -0.43
C THR A 680 43.23 -76.98 0.07
N THR A 681 42.95 -75.98 -0.77
CA THR A 681 42.97 -74.56 -0.39
C THR A 681 41.54 -74.05 -0.20
N PHE A 682 41.17 -73.62 1.00
CA PHE A 682 39.93 -72.86 1.24
C PHE A 682 40.21 -71.36 1.04
N ARG A 683 39.52 -70.70 0.10
CA ARG A 683 39.42 -69.23 0.06
C ARG A 683 38.07 -68.82 0.64
N ASN A 684 38.08 -68.10 1.76
CA ASN A 684 36.92 -67.35 2.22
C ASN A 684 37.09 -65.91 1.74
N ALA A 685 36.27 -65.48 0.78
CA ALA A 685 36.20 -64.11 0.31
C ALA A 685 34.89 -63.50 0.83
N PHE A 686 34.98 -62.57 1.79
CA PHE A 686 33.91 -61.63 2.11
C PHE A 686 34.52 -60.23 2.16
N THR A 687 34.43 -59.52 1.05
CA THR A 687 34.49 -58.06 1.00
C THR A 687 33.25 -57.60 0.26
N ALA A 688 32.31 -57.03 1.01
CA ALA A 688 31.27 -56.18 0.46
C ALA A 688 31.92 -54.79 0.27
N ASP A 689 32.52 -54.58 -0.89
CA ASP A 689 32.79 -53.24 -1.38
C ASP A 689 31.83 -52.94 -2.52
N THR A 690 31.16 -51.80 -2.41
CA THR A 690 30.08 -51.38 -3.32
C THR A 690 30.64 -50.36 -4.29
N GLN A 691 31.13 -50.82 -5.44
CA GLN A 691 31.19 -50.05 -6.69
C GLN A 691 31.11 -51.01 -7.91
N PRO A 692 30.64 -50.56 -9.08
CA PRO A 692 29.78 -51.36 -9.95
C PRO A 692 30.49 -52.19 -11.02
N PHE A 693 29.88 -53.35 -11.29
CA PHE A 693 29.71 -54.04 -12.57
C PHE A 693 30.80 -53.87 -13.66
N ASN A 694 31.60 -54.92 -13.86
CA ASN A 694 31.95 -55.39 -15.21
C ASN A 694 32.20 -56.91 -15.22
N ARG A 695 31.61 -57.60 -16.20
CA ARG A 695 31.45 -59.07 -16.26
C ARG A 695 32.50 -59.70 -17.19
N GLY A 696 33.11 -60.83 -16.77
CA GLY A 696 33.87 -61.70 -17.68
C GLY A 696 34.46 -62.99 -17.05
N ALA A 697 33.90 -64.15 -17.46
CA ALA A 697 34.52 -65.49 -17.66
C ALA A 697 34.77 -66.52 -16.49
N THR A 698 34.01 -67.63 -16.57
CA THR A 698 34.32 -69.10 -16.46
C THR A 698 35.56 -69.68 -15.74
N ASN A 699 35.40 -70.67 -14.82
CA ASN A 699 35.71 -72.13 -14.96
C ASN A 699 35.86 -72.94 -13.63
N THR A 700 35.57 -74.25 -13.72
CA THR A 700 35.49 -75.38 -12.75
C THR A 700 36.77 -76.22 -12.57
N SER A 701 36.98 -76.96 -11.45
CA SER A 701 37.60 -78.34 -11.42
C SER A 701 37.65 -79.05 -10.03
N PHE A 702 37.56 -80.39 -10.03
CA PHE A 702 37.64 -81.42 -8.95
C PHE A 702 38.98 -82.21 -9.00
N LEU A 703 39.37 -83.01 -7.96
CA LEU A 703 40.14 -84.28 -8.08
C LEU A 703 40.28 -85.14 -6.77
N TYR A 704 40.63 -86.42 -6.96
CA TYR A 704 40.55 -87.66 -6.12
C TYR A 704 41.94 -88.19 -5.63
N ARG A 705 42.02 -89.15 -4.67
CA ARG A 705 43.20 -90.06 -4.47
C ARG A 705 42.93 -91.42 -3.76
N GLU A 706 43.88 -92.36 -3.94
CA GLU A 706 43.84 -93.85 -3.85
C GLU A 706 44.78 -94.44 -2.73
N LYS A 707 44.65 -95.75 -2.35
CA LYS A 707 45.34 -96.46 -1.22
C LYS A 707 46.31 -97.59 -1.65
N GLN A 708 47.42 -97.85 -0.91
CA GLN A 708 48.17 -99.14 -0.87
C GLN A 708 48.89 -99.43 0.48
N ALA A 709 49.27 -100.70 0.74
CA ALA A 709 49.68 -101.35 2.01
C ALA A 709 51.13 -101.91 2.04
N VAL A 710 51.68 -102.26 3.22
CA VAL A 710 53.08 -102.73 3.47
C VAL A 710 53.14 -103.98 4.39
N SER A 711 54.10 -104.92 4.18
CA SER A 711 54.35 -106.18 4.93
C SER A 711 55.61 -106.15 5.83
N ALA A 712 55.78 -107.12 6.76
CA ALA A 712 56.96 -107.27 7.65
C ALA A 712 57.46 -108.74 7.78
N ASP A 713 58.78 -108.92 7.93
CA ASP A 713 59.54 -110.19 8.10
C ASP A 713 59.79 -110.54 9.59
N VAL A 714 59.86 -111.85 9.92
CA VAL A 714 60.18 -112.36 11.28
C VAL A 714 61.30 -113.41 11.21
N ASN A 715 62.37 -113.25 12.01
CA ASN A 715 63.49 -114.21 12.14
C ASN A 715 63.40 -115.06 13.43
N ALA A 716 63.92 -116.30 13.34
CA ALA A 716 63.72 -117.47 14.22
C ALA A 716 64.27 -117.40 15.66
N PHE A 717 63.66 -118.19 16.56
CA PHE A 717 64.14 -118.49 17.93
C PHE A 717 64.14 -120.01 18.20
N GLY A 718 65.26 -120.56 18.70
CA GLY A 718 65.36 -121.93 19.23
C GLY A 718 65.41 -121.92 20.76
N SER A 719 64.89 -122.97 21.42
CA SER A 719 64.92 -123.12 22.90
C SER A 719 65.43 -124.49 23.34
N THR A 720 66.17 -124.50 24.46
CA THR A 720 66.53 -125.67 25.26
C THR A 720 65.71 -125.66 26.57
N ASN A 721 65.04 -126.77 26.85
CA ASN A 721 64.46 -127.23 28.14
C ASN A 721 63.89 -126.19 29.14
N GLY A 722 62.55 -126.09 29.18
CA GLY A 722 61.80 -126.02 30.45
C GLY A 722 61.47 -124.66 31.08
N SER A 723 61.31 -123.57 30.32
CA SER A 723 60.75 -122.29 30.84
C SER A 723 59.76 -121.66 29.85
N PRO A 724 58.69 -120.97 30.31
CA PRO A 724 57.72 -120.32 29.43
C PRO A 724 58.38 -119.22 28.59
N PHE A 725 58.09 -119.21 27.29
CA PHE A 725 58.53 -118.18 26.35
C PHE A 725 57.98 -116.82 26.79
N THR A 726 58.88 -115.88 27.12
CA THR A 726 58.56 -114.45 27.19
C THR A 726 59.35 -113.77 26.08
N GLY A 727 58.65 -113.47 24.98
CA GLY A 727 59.18 -112.69 23.87
C GLY A 727 58.33 -111.43 23.70
N THR A 728 58.96 -110.27 23.70
CA THR A 728 58.29 -108.99 23.46
C THR A 728 58.40 -108.65 21.97
N LEU A 729 57.28 -108.71 21.24
CA LEU A 729 57.24 -108.15 19.88
C LEU A 729 57.00 -106.64 20.00
N THR A 730 58.06 -105.86 19.81
CA THR A 730 57.92 -104.40 19.78
C THR A 730 57.73 -103.96 18.33
N VAL A 731 56.50 -103.59 17.94
CA VAL A 731 56.24 -102.89 16.68
C VAL A 731 56.14 -101.40 17.00
N VAL A 732 57.15 -100.63 16.59
CA VAL A 732 57.18 -99.18 16.80
C VAL A 732 56.66 -98.50 15.54
N PHE A 733 55.50 -97.84 15.63
CA PHE A 733 55.09 -96.85 14.63
C PHE A 733 55.39 -95.46 15.19
N GLU A 734 56.19 -94.69 14.48
CA GLU A 734 56.47 -93.30 14.82
C GLU A 734 55.52 -92.40 14.00
N VAL A 735 54.49 -91.86 14.65
CA VAL A 735 53.65 -90.82 14.07
C VAL A 735 54.08 -89.50 14.71
N VAL A 736 54.78 -88.66 13.95
CA VAL A 736 55.22 -87.34 14.42
C VAL A 736 54.34 -86.26 13.79
N PRO A 737 53.26 -85.82 14.45
CA PRO A 737 52.62 -84.57 14.05
C PRO A 737 53.57 -83.42 14.43
N TYR A 738 53.87 -82.53 13.49
CA TYR A 738 54.60 -81.30 13.76
C TYR A 738 53.83 -80.10 13.23
N LEU A 739 53.78 -79.04 14.02
CA LEU A 739 53.20 -77.75 13.63
C LEU A 739 54.35 -76.82 13.24
N THR A 740 54.33 -76.30 12.01
CA THR A 740 55.22 -75.23 11.55
C THR A 740 54.44 -73.92 11.43
N VAL A 741 54.94 -72.86 12.04
CA VAL A 741 54.42 -71.49 11.84
C VAL A 741 55.57 -70.65 11.28
N GLY A 742 55.34 -69.92 10.18
CA GLY A 742 56.36 -69.06 9.56
C GLY A 742 57.61 -69.79 9.06
N GLY A 743 57.50 -71.04 8.60
CA GLY A 743 58.64 -71.84 8.13
C GLY A 743 59.52 -72.42 9.24
N THR A 744 59.19 -72.18 10.51
CA THR A 744 59.88 -72.73 11.69
C THR A 744 59.00 -73.81 12.33
N THR A 745 59.55 -74.99 12.63
CA THR A 745 58.83 -76.05 13.37
C THR A 745 58.74 -75.64 14.84
N ILE A 746 57.53 -75.39 15.35
CA ILE A 746 57.31 -74.82 16.70
C ILE A 746 57.00 -75.91 17.74
N TYR A 747 56.77 -77.16 17.34
CA TYR A 747 56.66 -78.27 18.27
C TYR A 747 57.50 -79.48 17.85
N LYS A 748 58.35 -79.93 18.78
CA LYS A 748 59.09 -81.18 18.70
C LYS A 748 58.90 -81.91 20.03
N LYS A 749 58.48 -83.18 19.92
CA LYS A 749 58.68 -84.26 20.90
C LYS A 749 57.55 -84.51 21.92
N THR A 750 56.42 -85.06 21.45
CA THR A 750 55.67 -86.03 22.26
C THR A 750 56.10 -87.42 21.80
N LYS A 751 56.91 -88.10 22.62
CA LYS A 751 57.33 -89.47 22.35
C LYS A 751 56.22 -90.41 22.81
N SER A 752 55.19 -90.59 21.99
CA SER A 752 54.17 -91.62 22.25
C SER A 752 54.79 -92.98 21.95
N THR A 753 55.26 -93.66 22.99
CA THR A 753 55.79 -95.02 22.85
C THR A 753 54.63 -95.98 23.07
N VAL A 754 54.11 -96.57 22.00
CA VAL A 754 53.10 -97.64 22.12
C VAL A 754 53.87 -98.93 22.40
N SER A 755 53.91 -99.34 23.66
CA SER A 755 54.48 -100.62 24.09
C SER A 755 53.37 -101.62 24.29
N ALA A 756 53.17 -102.51 23.31
CA ALA A 756 52.31 -103.68 23.50
C ALA A 756 53.10 -104.75 24.27
N THR A 757 52.64 -105.07 25.48
CA THR A 757 53.22 -106.15 26.29
C THR A 757 52.29 -107.35 26.19
N THR A 758 52.68 -108.38 25.44
CA THR A 758 51.97 -109.65 25.40
C THR A 758 52.44 -110.53 26.56
N SER A 759 51.61 -110.69 27.59
CA SER A 759 51.80 -111.71 28.62
C SER A 759 50.88 -112.88 28.34
N SER A 760 51.42 -114.09 28.33
CA SER A 760 50.60 -115.29 28.23
C SER A 760 50.80 -116.21 29.41
N THR A 761 49.68 -116.66 29.96
CA THR A 761 49.63 -117.77 30.90
C THR A 761 49.03 -118.96 30.19
N THR A 762 49.82 -119.97 29.85
CA THR A 762 49.28 -121.31 29.64
C THR A 762 49.02 -121.92 31.02
N SER A 763 47.76 -122.26 31.31
CA SER A 763 47.48 -123.24 32.36
C SER A 763 47.78 -124.63 31.81
N THR A 764 48.53 -125.43 32.56
CA THR A 764 48.79 -126.86 32.31
C THR A 764 47.54 -127.66 32.01
#